data_AF-A0A2Z2KX97-F1
#
_entry.id   AF-A0A2Z2KX97-F1
#
_cell.length_a   1.000
_cell.length_b   1.000
_cell.length_c   1.000
_cell.angle_alpha   90.00
_cell.angle_beta   90.00
_cell.angle_gamma   90.00
#
_symmetry.space_group_name_H-M   'P 1'
#
loop_
_entity.id
_entity.type
_entity.pdbx_description
1 polymer ?
#
loop_
_entity_poly.entity_id
_entity_poly.type
_entity_poly.pdbx_seq_one_letter_code
_entity_poly.pdbx_strand_id
1 'polypeptide(L)'
;MIGHAVRRKISLMMVFALLLSTLMPYLAFGEAKQFKDITDSYAQKEIQSLVEAGIISGYEDNTFKPNKAMTRAELAKIIVLSLGLKESGNTTASFKDVAADSWYRGYVGALVETGITKGTSATTFSPNSKVTREELVVFFIRAFELEDTAKKLPVDAKLSDMSEISDWAKAHVSLAFKNGFINGVQGSGGTLKFMPKDHAERQALARLAYEFTTNKAVYVEKSKKLVTEEATPVATPAATPVTTDRGTNTGIPAPGPAAPEPATATPAPEVPVPATPTPEVPAPATPTPAPETPALTNSLQVVVKGESSDSIYADEATEVIFRVSLHEAETVSASVYKVDASGQVISTITSLYDDGLGAHGDSLQADGIFSGTATLTESTEGYINLQAYTGDLPSSAVFKLSVVKHLTDEQLAQTEIIEKNTQDKLDQLITTYGDVQKAKEETVAWLQTLAEVQYAGISGNGGSIWYSLDTGILGGISAAPENTKGLNSTGEEIASSSDALTASALTDKVEQTVASIGSKRVAVISPFSTKLTSSTVYDAVYDEFFQSNYPFVVDRVKDTAADVNFFKGLNNYGVVVLDTHGDSFYDEKVLQMLHTKYGMDFKYAGPQVMFLTGEKATAQSKKAYELDLKKGRLAIISGYYAITPSFITRYNDMLPDTIVFNGSCRSMYNPSMADAFINNGAATYYGYTDYVKLAYDHAIVQSVFTALVDENKTTAEAFQAAVAANGANDGLAAFAMKGNSIGTKTEGLVNGTFETGNWIGWNGNGDVRVISKLGPLKPTEGNYMAIISTGLGFENNDNGGQDYNSDSYIEQSFMVPAGATTLSFDYNFISEEPKEFVGTKFDDTFKATVTSSVYINTASVITSHLNGGDTVTSNVYGHEAVTIATESINSSTAYWIDENKVDIDFYGGDHTAYMTNWKHVQFDVSQFAGKASIVLRFHVWDQGDSVFDTAILIDNLILK
;
A
#
# COMPACT_ATOMS: atom_id res chain seq x y z
N MET A 1 -6.37 22.38 -68.60
CA MET A 1 -5.39 22.57 -67.50
C MET A 1 -5.43 21.48 -66.41
N ILE A 2 -6.26 20.42 -66.53
CA ILE A 2 -6.56 19.51 -65.40
C ILE A 2 -5.38 18.60 -64.99
N GLY A 3 -4.56 18.12 -65.94
CA GLY A 3 -3.53 17.10 -65.66
C GLY A 3 -2.38 17.50 -64.72
N HIS A 4 -2.11 18.79 -64.54
CA HIS A 4 -1.01 19.24 -63.65
C HIS A 4 -1.41 19.21 -62.16
N ALA A 5 -2.65 19.58 -61.82
CA ALA A 5 -3.13 19.56 -60.43
C ALA A 5 -3.18 18.13 -59.87
N VAL A 6 -3.67 17.18 -60.68
CA VAL A 6 -3.75 15.76 -60.31
C VAL A 6 -2.35 15.16 -60.09
N ARG A 7 -1.41 15.40 -61.01
CA ARG A 7 -0.01 14.94 -60.84
C ARG A 7 0.65 15.54 -59.60
N ARG A 8 0.43 16.82 -59.30
CA ARG A 8 1.00 17.47 -58.10
C ARG A 8 0.44 16.88 -56.80
N LYS A 9 -0.84 16.48 -56.75
CA LYS A 9 -1.41 15.76 -55.60
C LYS A 9 -0.87 14.34 -55.46
N ILE A 10 -0.74 13.58 -56.55
CA ILE A 10 -0.18 12.22 -56.52
C ILE A 10 1.29 12.22 -56.08
N SER A 11 2.11 13.15 -56.58
CA SER A 11 3.49 13.31 -56.10
C SER A 11 3.57 13.71 -54.63
N LEU A 12 2.66 14.56 -54.12
CA LEU A 12 2.60 14.86 -52.69
C LEU A 12 2.26 13.62 -51.86
N MET A 13 1.27 12.82 -52.27
CA MET A 13 0.92 11.57 -51.57
C MET A 13 2.06 10.55 -51.59
N MET A 14 2.79 10.41 -52.70
CA MET A 14 3.95 9.51 -52.76
C MET A 14 5.11 9.99 -51.89
N VAL A 15 5.39 11.29 -51.85
CA VAL A 15 6.43 11.85 -50.97
C VAL A 15 6.04 11.74 -49.49
N PHE A 16 4.76 11.96 -49.16
CA PHE A 16 4.25 11.80 -47.80
C PHE A 16 4.29 10.32 -47.36
N ALA A 17 3.94 9.39 -48.24
CA ALA A 17 4.05 7.95 -47.98
C ALA A 17 5.52 7.48 -47.79
N LEU A 18 6.46 8.00 -48.60
CA LEU A 18 7.89 7.72 -48.40
C LEU A 18 8.39 8.28 -47.06
N LEU A 19 8.06 9.53 -46.73
CA LEU A 19 8.45 10.15 -45.46
C LEU A 19 7.88 9.39 -44.26
N LEU A 20 6.62 8.96 -44.34
CA LEU A 20 5.98 8.15 -43.30
C LEU A 20 6.67 6.77 -43.14
N SER A 21 7.12 6.16 -44.25
CA SER A 21 7.89 4.91 -44.20
C SER A 21 9.30 5.06 -43.61
N THR A 22 9.86 6.28 -43.59
CA THR A 22 11.14 6.59 -42.92
C THR A 22 10.97 7.11 -41.48
N LEU A 23 9.75 7.38 -41.04
CA LEU A 23 9.42 7.88 -39.69
C LEU A 23 9.02 6.77 -38.70
N MET A 24 9.13 5.49 -39.10
CA MET A 24 9.01 4.34 -38.20
C MET A 24 10.38 3.71 -37.91
N PRO A 25 11.15 4.22 -36.94
CA PRO A 25 12.23 3.46 -36.32
C PRO A 25 11.62 2.35 -35.46
N TYR A 26 11.51 1.14 -36.02
CA TYR A 26 11.35 -0.15 -35.32
C TYR A 26 10.63 -0.14 -33.96
N LEU A 27 9.37 0.31 -33.91
CA LEU A 27 8.42 -0.16 -32.88
C LEU A 27 7.93 -1.57 -33.24
N ALA A 28 8.88 -2.49 -33.30
CA ALA A 28 8.62 -3.90 -33.06
C ALA A 28 8.36 -4.05 -31.56
N PHE A 29 7.14 -3.71 -31.14
CA PHE A 29 6.60 -4.25 -29.90
C PHE A 29 6.63 -5.77 -30.05
N GLY A 30 7.62 -6.42 -29.43
CA GLY A 30 7.67 -7.87 -29.38
C GLY A 30 6.44 -8.37 -28.63
N GLU A 31 5.79 -9.41 -29.14
CA GLU A 31 4.88 -10.19 -28.30
C GLU A 31 5.62 -10.55 -27.01
N ALA A 32 5.01 -10.26 -25.87
CA ALA A 32 5.58 -10.59 -24.57
C ALA A 32 5.91 -12.09 -24.56
N LYS A 33 7.20 -12.44 -24.56
CA LYS A 33 7.65 -13.79 -24.94
C LYS A 33 7.37 -14.79 -23.83
N GLN A 34 6.13 -15.29 -23.77
CA GLN A 34 5.70 -16.26 -22.79
C GLN A 34 6.54 -17.55 -22.89
N PHE A 35 7.10 -17.97 -21.75
CA PHE A 35 7.82 -19.24 -21.63
C PHE A 35 6.89 -20.31 -21.08
N LYS A 36 6.88 -21.48 -21.71
CA LYS A 36 5.93 -22.57 -21.40
C LYS A 36 6.27 -23.36 -20.12
N ASP A 37 7.27 -22.94 -19.36
CA ASP A 37 7.85 -23.65 -18.22
C ASP A 37 8.16 -22.73 -17.03
N ILE A 38 7.52 -21.55 -16.94
CA ILE A 38 7.64 -20.63 -15.80
C ILE A 38 6.37 -20.53 -14.94
N THR A 39 5.27 -21.16 -15.33
CA THR A 39 4.00 -21.16 -14.58
C THR A 39 4.17 -21.65 -13.14
N ASP A 40 5.01 -22.67 -12.93
CA ASP A 40 5.29 -23.25 -11.61
C ASP A 40 6.48 -22.56 -10.89
N SER A 41 7.01 -21.46 -11.43
CA SER A 41 8.17 -20.76 -10.87
C SER A 41 7.75 -19.68 -9.88
N TYR A 42 8.28 -19.73 -8.66
CA TYR A 42 8.03 -18.71 -7.63
C TYR A 42 8.47 -17.29 -8.03
N ALA A 43 9.28 -17.19 -9.09
CA ALA A 43 9.84 -15.97 -9.68
C ALA A 43 9.21 -15.62 -11.04
N GLN A 44 8.01 -16.14 -11.38
CA GLN A 44 7.41 -15.96 -12.72
C GLN A 44 7.27 -14.49 -13.13
N LYS A 45 6.79 -13.61 -12.23
CA LYS A 45 6.61 -12.18 -12.51
C LYS A 45 7.98 -11.51 -12.73
N GLU A 46 8.93 -11.82 -11.87
CA GLU A 46 10.31 -11.32 -11.88
C GLU A 46 11.07 -11.76 -13.15
N ILE A 47 10.86 -13.00 -13.60
CA ILE A 47 11.38 -13.51 -14.87
C ILE A 47 10.79 -12.72 -16.04
N GLN A 48 9.48 -12.51 -16.05
CA GLN A 48 8.77 -11.81 -17.12
C GLN A 48 9.24 -10.34 -17.23
N SER A 49 9.25 -9.60 -16.12
CA SER A 49 9.70 -8.19 -16.10
C SER A 49 11.16 -8.02 -16.52
N LEU A 50 12.06 -8.93 -16.12
CA LEU A 50 13.47 -8.88 -16.55
C LEU A 50 13.69 -9.30 -18.01
N VAL A 51 12.75 -10.01 -18.62
CA VAL A 51 12.76 -10.32 -20.07
C VAL A 51 12.25 -9.13 -20.87
N GLU A 52 11.21 -8.44 -20.37
CA GLU A 52 10.69 -7.20 -20.96
C GLU A 52 11.71 -6.05 -20.87
N ALA A 53 12.45 -5.97 -19.75
CA ALA A 53 13.61 -5.07 -19.61
C ALA A 53 14.85 -5.50 -20.42
N GLY A 54 14.83 -6.66 -21.10
CA GLY A 54 15.94 -7.18 -21.89
C GLY A 54 17.17 -7.65 -21.10
N ILE A 55 17.07 -7.71 -19.77
CA ILE A 55 18.17 -8.05 -18.84
C ILE A 55 18.44 -9.57 -18.84
N ILE A 56 17.39 -10.39 -18.92
CA ILE A 56 17.51 -11.84 -19.02
C ILE A 56 16.77 -12.37 -20.26
N SER A 57 17.12 -13.57 -20.70
CA SER A 57 16.43 -14.24 -21.80
C SER A 57 16.27 -15.74 -21.53
N GLY A 58 15.19 -16.32 -22.03
CA GLY A 58 15.04 -17.76 -22.18
C GLY A 58 15.77 -18.30 -23.42
N TYR A 59 15.40 -19.52 -23.82
CA TYR A 59 15.99 -20.30 -24.90
C TYR A 59 15.16 -20.21 -26.21
N GLU A 60 15.72 -20.74 -27.30
CA GLU A 60 15.09 -20.81 -28.62
C GLU A 60 13.87 -21.74 -28.65
N ASP A 61 13.80 -22.73 -27.74
CA ASP A 61 12.69 -23.69 -27.60
C ASP A 61 11.48 -23.12 -26.81
N ASN A 62 11.44 -21.81 -26.58
CA ASN A 62 10.44 -21.06 -25.80
C ASN A 62 10.29 -21.58 -24.35
N THR A 63 11.42 -21.84 -23.70
CA THR A 63 11.53 -22.10 -22.26
C THR A 63 12.47 -21.11 -21.57
N PHE A 64 12.36 -20.96 -20.26
CA PHE A 64 13.31 -20.24 -19.41
C PHE A 64 14.22 -21.17 -18.57
N LYS A 65 13.75 -22.40 -18.31
CA LYS A 65 14.38 -23.45 -17.49
C LYS A 65 14.68 -22.94 -16.07
N PRO A 66 13.66 -22.57 -15.28
CA PRO A 66 13.83 -21.89 -13.98
C PRO A 66 14.76 -22.64 -13.03
N ASN A 67 14.56 -23.95 -12.86
CA ASN A 67 15.31 -24.80 -11.94
C ASN A 67 16.72 -25.18 -12.46
N LYS A 68 17.15 -24.65 -13.62
CA LYS A 68 18.47 -24.96 -14.19
C LYS A 68 19.56 -24.18 -13.47
N ALA A 69 20.56 -24.89 -12.94
CA ALA A 69 21.77 -24.30 -12.38
C ALA A 69 22.51 -23.40 -13.41
N MET A 70 22.75 -22.14 -13.05
CA MET A 70 23.44 -21.14 -13.91
C MET A 70 24.95 -21.29 -13.88
N THR A 71 25.62 -20.76 -14.90
CA THR A 71 27.08 -20.58 -14.95
C THR A 71 27.52 -19.21 -14.45
N ARG A 72 28.78 -19.09 -14.01
CA ARG A 72 29.38 -17.79 -13.59
C ARG A 72 29.41 -16.76 -14.73
N ALA A 73 29.45 -17.20 -15.99
CA ALA A 73 29.29 -16.34 -17.17
C ALA A 73 27.86 -15.81 -17.35
N GLU A 74 26.83 -16.63 -17.14
CA GLU A 74 25.42 -16.19 -17.14
C GLU A 74 25.17 -15.15 -16.02
N LEU A 75 25.67 -15.42 -14.81
CA LEU A 75 25.61 -14.47 -13.69
C LEU A 75 26.29 -13.13 -14.02
N ALA A 76 27.48 -13.19 -14.61
CA ALA A 76 28.24 -11.99 -14.97
C ALA A 76 27.48 -11.09 -15.95
N LYS A 77 26.86 -11.68 -16.99
CA LYS A 77 26.02 -10.94 -17.94
C LYS A 77 24.86 -10.25 -17.24
N ILE A 78 24.12 -10.99 -16.41
CA ILE A 78 22.87 -10.51 -15.84
C ILE A 78 23.13 -9.35 -14.86
N ILE A 79 24.18 -9.42 -14.03
CA ILE A 79 24.53 -8.31 -13.13
C ILE A 79 25.02 -7.07 -13.90
N VAL A 80 25.76 -7.23 -15.00
CA VAL A 80 26.18 -6.09 -15.84
C VAL A 80 24.98 -5.40 -16.49
N LEU A 81 24.00 -6.16 -16.98
CA LEU A 81 22.76 -5.60 -17.53
C LEU A 81 21.86 -4.97 -16.45
N SER A 82 21.70 -5.61 -15.29
CA SER A 82 20.99 -5.05 -14.13
C SER A 82 21.61 -3.76 -13.56
N LEU A 83 22.91 -3.54 -13.79
CA LEU A 83 23.61 -2.30 -13.43
C LEU A 83 23.65 -1.25 -14.56
N GLY A 84 23.13 -1.57 -15.75
CA GLY A 84 23.28 -0.70 -16.94
C GLY A 84 24.74 -0.50 -17.40
N LEU A 85 25.66 -1.35 -16.93
CA LEU A 85 27.10 -1.22 -17.19
C LEU A 85 27.44 -1.56 -18.64
N LYS A 86 28.41 -0.82 -19.20
CA LYS A 86 28.96 -1.10 -20.52
C LYS A 86 29.94 -2.26 -20.45
N GLU A 87 29.91 -3.12 -21.46
CA GLU A 87 30.87 -4.21 -21.62
C GLU A 87 32.30 -3.68 -21.77
N SER A 88 33.24 -4.21 -20.97
CA SER A 88 34.68 -3.96 -21.12
C SER A 88 35.45 -5.25 -21.23
N GLY A 89 36.26 -5.38 -22.28
CA GLY A 89 37.12 -6.54 -22.52
C GLY A 89 38.56 -6.37 -22.04
N ASN A 90 38.91 -5.27 -21.39
CA ASN A 90 40.30 -4.86 -21.18
C ASN A 90 40.95 -5.54 -19.96
N THR A 91 40.26 -5.56 -18.81
CA THR A 91 40.76 -6.16 -17.55
C THR A 91 40.77 -7.68 -17.53
N THR A 92 40.14 -8.35 -18.50
CA THR A 92 40.11 -9.83 -18.55
C THR A 92 41.45 -10.49 -18.92
N ALA A 93 42.47 -9.71 -19.29
CA ALA A 93 43.78 -10.21 -19.72
C ALA A 93 44.56 -11.04 -18.67
N SER A 94 44.17 -10.98 -17.39
CA SER A 94 44.68 -11.84 -16.32
C SER A 94 44.11 -13.27 -16.35
N PHE A 95 42.87 -13.45 -16.85
CA PHE A 95 42.14 -14.72 -16.79
C PHE A 95 42.46 -15.61 -17.98
N LYS A 96 43.14 -16.73 -17.73
CA LYS A 96 43.58 -17.69 -18.77
C LYS A 96 42.43 -18.48 -19.39
N ASP A 97 41.26 -18.44 -18.77
CA ASP A 97 40.03 -19.15 -19.14
C ASP A 97 38.94 -18.22 -19.72
N VAL A 98 39.27 -16.97 -20.03
CA VAL A 98 38.39 -15.99 -20.70
C VAL A 98 39.01 -15.62 -22.06
N ALA A 99 38.64 -16.37 -23.11
CA ALA A 99 39.21 -16.16 -24.45
C ALA A 99 38.79 -14.82 -25.07
N ALA A 100 39.54 -14.34 -26.07
CA ALA A 100 39.34 -13.03 -26.69
C ALA A 100 37.99 -12.90 -27.43
N ASP A 101 37.46 -14.01 -27.90
CA ASP A 101 36.23 -14.21 -28.68
C ASP A 101 35.05 -14.73 -27.84
N SER A 102 35.23 -14.93 -26.54
CA SER A 102 34.17 -15.43 -25.66
C SER A 102 33.07 -14.39 -25.44
N TRP A 103 31.81 -14.77 -25.69
CA TRP A 103 30.63 -13.89 -25.57
C TRP A 103 30.48 -13.21 -24.20
N TYR A 104 31.06 -13.79 -23.15
CA TYR A 104 31.02 -13.24 -21.78
C TYR A 104 32.21 -12.34 -21.42
N ARG A 105 33.19 -12.15 -22.32
CA ARG A 105 34.42 -11.38 -22.04
C ARG A 105 34.12 -9.95 -21.59
N GLY A 106 33.18 -9.28 -22.26
CA GLY A 106 32.77 -7.91 -21.94
C GLY A 106 32.10 -7.78 -20.57
N TYR A 107 31.24 -8.73 -20.21
CA TYR A 107 30.59 -8.75 -18.90
C TYR A 107 31.57 -9.08 -17.77
N VAL A 108 32.49 -10.04 -17.97
CA VAL A 108 33.48 -10.42 -16.97
C VAL A 108 34.46 -9.28 -16.68
N GLY A 109 34.92 -8.54 -17.70
CA GLY A 109 35.82 -7.41 -17.47
C GLY A 109 35.14 -6.23 -16.77
N ALA A 110 33.87 -5.94 -17.10
CA ALA A 110 33.10 -4.91 -16.42
C ALA A 110 32.94 -5.20 -14.90
N LEU A 111 32.63 -6.45 -14.50
CA LEU A 111 32.55 -6.83 -13.07
C LEU A 111 33.91 -6.86 -12.35
N VAL A 112 35.02 -6.85 -13.09
CA VAL A 112 36.38 -6.79 -12.55
C VAL A 112 36.85 -5.35 -12.40
N GLU A 113 36.43 -4.46 -13.32
CA GLU A 113 36.63 -3.01 -13.24
C GLU A 113 35.85 -2.40 -12.06
N THR A 114 34.61 -2.83 -11.82
CA THR A 114 33.82 -2.40 -10.65
C THR A 114 34.14 -3.16 -9.36
N GLY A 115 35.11 -4.08 -9.38
CA GLY A 115 35.55 -4.83 -8.19
C GLY A 115 34.57 -5.87 -7.63
N ILE A 116 33.40 -6.05 -8.27
CA ILE A 116 32.37 -7.04 -7.91
C ILE A 116 32.94 -8.46 -7.91
N THR A 117 33.90 -8.75 -8.79
CA THR A 117 34.60 -10.04 -8.82
C THR A 117 36.10 -9.92 -9.07
N LYS A 118 36.87 -10.87 -8.54
CA LYS A 118 38.32 -11.00 -8.73
C LYS A 118 38.70 -12.35 -9.35
N GLY A 119 37.71 -13.06 -9.92
CA GLY A 119 37.83 -14.46 -10.35
C GLY A 119 37.74 -15.46 -9.20
N THR A 120 37.93 -16.74 -9.53
CA THR A 120 38.15 -17.84 -8.57
C THR A 120 39.63 -18.01 -8.22
N SER A 121 40.52 -17.50 -9.07
CA SER A 121 41.93 -17.24 -8.76
C SER A 121 42.40 -15.97 -9.47
N ALA A 122 43.56 -15.43 -9.09
CA ALA A 122 44.18 -14.29 -9.77
C ALA A 122 44.45 -14.50 -11.29
N THR A 123 44.33 -15.74 -11.80
CA THR A 123 44.40 -16.02 -13.25
C THR A 123 43.26 -16.92 -13.77
N THR A 124 42.15 -17.05 -13.03
CA THR A 124 41.02 -17.93 -13.38
C THR A 124 39.68 -17.28 -13.01
N PHE A 125 38.73 -17.17 -13.94
CA PHE A 125 37.38 -16.67 -13.64
C PHE A 125 36.36 -17.81 -13.41
N SER A 126 36.64 -19.00 -13.94
CA SER A 126 35.76 -20.18 -13.98
C SER A 126 34.40 -19.92 -14.64
N PRO A 127 34.33 -19.39 -15.88
CA PRO A 127 33.09 -18.92 -16.51
C PRO A 127 32.01 -20.01 -16.62
N ASN A 128 32.41 -21.25 -16.91
CA ASN A 128 31.50 -22.38 -17.09
C ASN A 128 31.11 -23.10 -15.77
N SER A 129 31.75 -22.78 -14.65
CA SER A 129 31.42 -23.39 -13.35
C SER A 129 30.04 -22.95 -12.89
N LYS A 130 29.36 -23.83 -12.15
CA LYS A 130 28.06 -23.55 -11.56
C LYS A 130 28.21 -22.67 -10.33
N VAL A 131 27.40 -21.62 -10.28
CA VAL A 131 27.33 -20.67 -9.16
C VAL A 131 26.71 -21.37 -7.96
N THR A 132 27.30 -21.23 -6.77
CA THR A 132 26.64 -21.63 -5.50
C THR A 132 25.76 -20.50 -4.95
N ARG A 133 24.81 -20.83 -4.07
CA ARG A 133 23.95 -19.82 -3.43
C ARG A 133 24.75 -18.78 -2.64
N GLU A 134 25.84 -19.17 -1.97
CA GLU A 134 26.74 -18.21 -1.30
C GLU A 134 27.51 -17.30 -2.30
N GLU A 135 27.94 -17.81 -3.46
CA GLU A 135 28.55 -16.98 -4.51
C GLU A 135 27.55 -15.94 -5.06
N LEU A 136 26.31 -16.36 -5.33
CA LEU A 136 25.23 -15.50 -5.85
C LEU A 136 25.03 -14.27 -4.97
N VAL A 137 24.93 -14.47 -3.64
CA VAL A 137 24.71 -13.40 -2.67
C VAL A 137 25.92 -12.47 -2.56
N VAL A 138 27.15 -13.01 -2.56
CA VAL A 138 28.37 -12.19 -2.49
C VAL A 138 28.52 -11.29 -3.73
N PHE A 139 28.14 -11.76 -4.91
CA PHE A 139 28.11 -10.92 -6.12
C PHE A 139 27.08 -9.77 -6.00
N PHE A 140 25.86 -10.04 -5.52
CA PHE A 140 24.84 -8.99 -5.35
C PHE A 140 25.15 -7.99 -4.24
N ILE A 141 25.64 -8.43 -3.07
CA ILE A 141 26.05 -7.52 -1.98
C ILE A 141 27.19 -6.59 -2.42
N ARG A 142 28.03 -7.01 -3.38
CA ARG A 142 29.01 -6.12 -4.03
C ARG A 142 28.39 -5.20 -5.08
N ALA A 143 27.42 -5.66 -5.85
CA ALA A 143 26.66 -4.80 -6.79
C ALA A 143 25.80 -3.73 -6.06
N PHE A 144 25.42 -3.98 -4.81
CA PHE A 144 24.83 -3.00 -3.90
C PHE A 144 25.88 -2.07 -3.24
N GLU A 145 27.17 -2.30 -3.47
CA GLU A 145 28.30 -1.58 -2.84
C GLU A 145 28.39 -1.77 -1.30
N LEU A 146 27.70 -2.79 -0.77
CA LEU A 146 27.59 -3.10 0.67
C LEU A 146 28.71 -4.03 1.19
N GLU A 147 29.77 -4.24 0.42
CA GLU A 147 30.92 -5.12 0.73
C GLU A 147 31.61 -4.76 2.06
N ASP A 148 31.68 -3.48 2.43
CA ASP A 148 32.27 -3.04 3.70
C ASP A 148 31.22 -2.87 4.82
N THR A 149 29.95 -2.69 4.48
CA THR A 149 28.83 -2.75 5.44
C THR A 149 28.71 -4.16 6.01
N ALA A 150 28.75 -5.18 5.16
CA ALA A 150 28.71 -6.59 5.55
C ALA A 150 29.83 -6.97 6.54
N LYS A 151 31.03 -6.38 6.40
CA LYS A 151 32.19 -6.68 7.26
C LYS A 151 32.16 -5.97 8.62
N LYS A 152 31.38 -4.90 8.76
CA LYS A 152 31.27 -4.13 10.02
C LYS A 152 30.26 -4.78 10.98
N LEU A 153 29.22 -5.39 10.42
CA LEU A 153 28.16 -6.06 11.16
C LEU A 153 28.58 -7.48 11.60
N PRO A 154 28.04 -8.00 12.73
CA PRO A 154 28.29 -9.34 13.21
C PRO A 154 27.61 -10.40 12.32
N VAL A 155 28.08 -11.63 12.53
CA VAL A 155 27.64 -12.83 11.80
C VAL A 155 26.72 -13.63 12.72
N ASP A 156 25.47 -13.18 12.82
CA ASP A 156 24.47 -13.57 13.82
C ASP A 156 23.07 -13.89 13.21
N ALA A 157 22.95 -13.91 11.88
CA ALA A 157 21.73 -14.33 11.19
C ALA A 157 21.23 -15.71 11.69
N LYS A 158 19.92 -15.80 11.97
CA LYS A 158 19.26 -16.97 12.61
C LYS A 158 19.04 -18.15 11.66
N LEU A 159 20.05 -18.49 10.87
CA LEU A 159 20.06 -19.63 9.93
C LEU A 159 20.78 -20.83 10.60
N SER A 160 20.17 -22.02 10.57
CA SER A 160 20.70 -23.21 11.26
C SER A 160 21.91 -23.85 10.55
N ASP A 161 22.26 -23.36 9.36
CA ASP A 161 23.40 -23.77 8.54
C ASP A 161 24.46 -22.65 8.35
N MET A 162 24.50 -21.63 9.23
CA MET A 162 25.56 -20.60 9.23
C MET A 162 26.99 -21.19 9.30
N SER A 163 27.15 -22.40 9.84
CA SER A 163 28.41 -23.14 9.90
C SER A 163 28.83 -23.76 8.56
N GLU A 164 27.90 -23.98 7.62
CA GLU A 164 28.15 -24.55 6.30
C GLU A 164 28.52 -23.48 5.25
N ILE A 165 28.18 -22.21 5.52
CA ILE A 165 28.60 -21.06 4.70
C ILE A 165 30.12 -20.93 4.81
N SER A 166 30.83 -20.63 3.71
CA SER A 166 32.26 -20.37 3.76
C SER A 166 32.57 -18.99 4.35
N ASP A 167 33.69 -18.86 5.08
CA ASP A 167 34.00 -17.66 5.87
C ASP A 167 34.05 -16.36 5.04
N TRP A 168 34.43 -16.44 3.76
CA TRP A 168 34.45 -15.31 2.82
C TRP A 168 33.06 -14.82 2.38
N ALA A 169 31.99 -15.56 2.69
CA ALA A 169 30.60 -15.24 2.37
C ALA A 169 29.70 -15.05 3.60
N LYS A 170 30.12 -15.50 4.79
CA LYS A 170 29.32 -15.43 6.04
C LYS A 170 28.78 -14.04 6.35
N ALA A 171 29.63 -13.02 6.20
CA ALA A 171 29.27 -11.61 6.36
C ALA A 171 28.15 -11.17 5.40
N HIS A 172 28.32 -11.47 4.11
CA HIS A 172 27.38 -11.10 3.04
C HIS A 172 26.03 -11.82 3.17
N VAL A 173 26.03 -13.10 3.53
CA VAL A 173 24.80 -13.87 3.79
C VAL A 173 24.12 -13.37 5.07
N SER A 174 24.88 -13.03 6.12
CA SER A 174 24.31 -12.44 7.35
C SER A 174 23.60 -11.11 7.06
N LEU A 175 24.25 -10.19 6.33
CA LEU A 175 23.65 -8.93 5.93
C LEU A 175 22.43 -9.12 4.99
N ALA A 176 22.58 -9.94 3.95
CA ALA A 176 21.51 -10.20 2.99
C ALA A 176 20.26 -10.82 3.65
N PHE A 177 20.44 -11.58 4.74
CA PHE A 177 19.34 -12.09 5.54
C PHE A 177 18.77 -11.01 6.47
N LYS A 178 19.62 -10.28 7.22
CA LYS A 178 19.19 -9.16 8.10
C LYS A 178 18.39 -8.08 7.35
N ASN A 179 18.76 -7.75 6.11
CA ASN A 179 18.08 -6.72 5.30
C ASN A 179 16.90 -7.26 4.45
N GLY A 180 16.64 -8.57 4.47
CA GLY A 180 15.56 -9.23 3.72
C GLY A 180 15.80 -9.38 2.21
N PHE A 181 17.04 -9.25 1.73
CA PHE A 181 17.37 -9.54 0.33
C PHE A 181 17.31 -11.04 0.04
N ILE A 182 17.65 -11.89 1.02
CA ILE A 182 17.43 -13.34 0.97
C ILE A 182 16.56 -13.83 2.14
N ASN A 183 15.67 -14.77 1.85
CA ASN A 183 14.91 -15.51 2.85
C ASN A 183 15.58 -16.88 3.08
N GLY A 184 15.41 -17.42 4.29
CA GLY A 184 15.77 -18.80 4.59
C GLY A 184 14.65 -19.76 4.19
N VAL A 185 15.00 -20.97 3.76
CA VAL A 185 14.06 -22.07 3.53
C VAL A 185 13.77 -22.74 4.87
N GLN A 186 12.49 -22.95 5.22
CA GLN A 186 12.13 -23.60 6.48
C GLN A 186 12.47 -25.10 6.43
N GLY A 187 13.38 -25.52 7.30
CA GLY A 187 13.72 -26.92 7.54
C GLY A 187 12.84 -27.56 8.62
N SER A 188 12.92 -28.88 8.71
CA SER A 188 12.22 -29.68 9.73
C SER A 188 12.47 -29.13 11.14
N GLY A 189 11.39 -28.91 11.91
CA GLY A 189 11.49 -28.35 13.27
C GLY A 189 11.51 -26.82 13.34
N GLY A 190 11.15 -26.13 12.26
CA GLY A 190 10.94 -24.67 12.26
C GLY A 190 12.22 -23.83 12.18
N THR A 191 13.38 -24.45 11.95
CA THR A 191 14.64 -23.71 11.74
C THR A 191 14.77 -23.24 10.28
N LEU A 192 15.30 -22.05 10.04
CA LEU A 192 15.55 -21.54 8.68
C LEU A 192 16.94 -21.98 8.19
N LYS A 193 17.07 -22.33 6.90
CA LYS A 193 18.34 -22.70 6.24
C LYS A 193 18.59 -21.89 4.98
N PHE A 194 19.85 -21.59 4.69
CA PHE A 194 20.25 -20.90 3.48
C PHE A 194 20.67 -21.84 2.33
N MET A 195 21.13 -23.05 2.64
CA MET A 195 21.67 -24.05 1.71
C MET A 195 22.83 -23.48 0.86
N PRO A 196 23.95 -23.05 1.50
CA PRO A 196 24.99 -22.25 0.85
C PRO A 196 25.70 -22.91 -0.32
N LYS A 197 25.86 -24.25 -0.29
CA LYS A 197 26.63 -25.00 -1.29
C LYS A 197 25.80 -25.46 -2.49
N ASP A 198 24.49 -25.41 -2.40
CA ASP A 198 23.58 -25.75 -3.49
C ASP A 198 23.74 -24.77 -4.65
N HIS A 199 23.44 -25.25 -5.86
CA HIS A 199 23.59 -24.43 -7.06
C HIS A 199 22.50 -23.36 -7.15
N ALA A 200 22.89 -22.17 -7.57
CA ALA A 200 21.95 -21.11 -7.91
C ALA A 200 21.16 -21.50 -9.17
N GLU A 201 19.83 -21.59 -9.01
CA GLU A 201 18.87 -21.79 -10.09
C GLU A 201 18.57 -20.48 -10.82
N ARG A 202 18.23 -20.54 -12.12
CA ARG A 202 17.90 -19.36 -12.91
C ARG A 202 16.71 -18.55 -12.34
N GLN A 203 15.74 -19.19 -11.69
CA GLN A 203 14.66 -18.49 -10.98
C GLN A 203 15.16 -17.72 -9.74
N ALA A 204 16.14 -18.25 -9.00
CA ALA A 204 16.72 -17.56 -7.85
C ALA A 204 17.49 -16.29 -8.28
N LEU A 205 18.23 -16.37 -9.40
CA LEU A 205 18.86 -15.18 -9.99
C LEU A 205 17.82 -14.21 -10.57
N ALA A 206 16.76 -14.68 -11.21
CA ALA A 206 15.71 -13.77 -11.72
C ALA A 206 15.06 -12.97 -10.57
N ARG A 207 14.66 -13.62 -9.48
CA ARG A 207 14.13 -12.91 -8.30
C ARG A 207 15.17 -11.96 -7.70
N LEU A 208 16.41 -12.39 -7.44
CA LEU A 208 17.43 -11.50 -6.86
C LEU A 208 17.88 -10.37 -7.81
N ALA A 209 17.88 -10.58 -9.12
CA ALA A 209 18.16 -9.52 -10.10
C ALA A 209 17.02 -8.51 -10.19
N TYR A 210 15.76 -8.94 -10.07
CA TYR A 210 14.59 -8.06 -10.03
C TYR A 210 14.58 -7.23 -8.75
N GLU A 211 14.81 -7.86 -7.59
CA GLU A 211 14.97 -7.15 -6.31
C GLU A 211 16.14 -6.15 -6.35
N PHE A 212 17.23 -6.51 -7.04
CA PHE A 212 18.36 -5.63 -7.26
C PHE A 212 18.02 -4.42 -8.14
N THR A 213 17.29 -4.61 -9.25
CA THR A 213 16.93 -3.52 -10.18
C THR A 213 15.83 -2.61 -9.64
N THR A 214 14.84 -3.20 -8.96
CA THR A 214 13.60 -2.50 -8.56
C THR A 214 13.71 -1.91 -7.16
N ASN A 215 14.36 -2.63 -6.23
CA ASN A 215 14.37 -2.29 -4.80
C ASN A 215 15.76 -1.90 -4.26
N LYS A 216 16.70 -1.45 -5.13
CA LYS A 216 18.12 -1.16 -4.75
C LYS A 216 18.23 -0.28 -3.49
N ALA A 217 17.50 0.83 -3.47
CA ALA A 217 17.53 1.79 -2.37
C ALA A 217 17.04 1.16 -1.05
N VAL A 218 15.96 0.39 -1.06
CA VAL A 218 15.37 -0.24 0.13
C VAL A 218 16.39 -1.14 0.83
N TYR A 219 17.13 -1.95 0.07
CA TYR A 219 18.15 -2.84 0.64
C TYR A 219 19.39 -2.09 1.13
N VAL A 220 19.79 -1.01 0.46
CA VAL A 220 20.89 -0.14 0.91
C VAL A 220 20.53 0.59 2.20
N GLU A 221 19.33 1.19 2.30
CA GLU A 221 18.90 1.91 3.51
C GLU A 221 18.69 0.97 4.71
N LYS A 222 18.05 -0.19 4.52
CA LYS A 222 17.99 -1.23 5.57
C LYS A 222 19.39 -1.62 6.05
N SER A 223 20.35 -1.73 5.14
CA SER A 223 21.74 -2.07 5.48
C SER A 223 22.50 -0.94 6.20
N LYS A 224 22.12 0.33 6.00
CA LYS A 224 22.63 1.46 6.77
C LYS A 224 22.02 1.51 8.18
N LYS A 225 20.70 1.34 8.31
CA LYS A 225 20.00 1.35 9.62
C LYS A 225 20.60 0.35 10.60
N LEU A 226 20.87 -0.88 10.15
CA LEU A 226 21.53 -1.93 10.94
C LEU A 226 22.92 -1.50 11.49
N VAL A 227 23.68 -0.66 10.77
CA VAL A 227 24.97 -0.13 11.25
C VAL A 227 24.77 0.97 12.29
N THR A 228 23.74 1.80 12.15
CA THR A 228 23.40 2.84 13.13
C THR A 228 22.89 2.22 14.43
N GLU A 229 22.00 1.23 14.35
CA GLU A 229 21.44 0.51 15.51
C GLU A 229 22.56 -0.09 16.37
N GLU A 230 23.50 -0.83 15.76
CA GLU A 230 24.64 -1.44 16.47
C GLU A 230 25.74 -0.43 16.91
N ALA A 231 25.75 0.80 16.36
CA ALA A 231 26.62 1.87 16.84
C ALA A 231 26.11 2.53 18.14
N THR A 232 24.86 2.25 18.55
CA THR A 232 24.25 2.79 19.76
C THR A 232 24.76 2.02 21.00
N PRO A 233 25.48 2.65 21.94
CA PRO A 233 25.99 1.95 23.11
C PRO A 233 24.83 1.59 24.06
N VAL A 234 24.60 0.29 24.27
CA VAL A 234 23.58 -0.20 25.21
C VAL A 234 23.83 0.36 26.61
N ALA A 235 22.92 1.21 27.08
CA ALA A 235 22.98 1.80 28.42
C ALA A 235 22.94 0.69 29.47
N THR A 236 24.03 0.52 30.22
CA THR A 236 24.08 -0.47 31.31
C THR A 236 23.15 -0.02 32.44
N PRO A 237 22.18 -0.86 32.87
CA PRO A 237 21.25 -0.46 33.94
C PRO A 237 21.99 -0.10 35.23
N ALA A 238 21.73 1.11 35.73
CA ALA A 238 22.29 1.56 37.00
C ALA A 238 21.72 0.72 38.16
N ALA A 239 22.59 0.08 38.94
CA ALA A 239 22.17 -0.79 40.03
C ALA A 239 21.53 0.01 41.18
N THR A 240 20.23 -0.19 41.40
CA THR A 240 19.47 0.45 42.48
C THR A 240 20.03 0.10 43.85
N PRO A 241 20.31 1.07 44.75
CA PRO A 241 20.88 0.80 46.06
C PRO A 241 19.85 0.14 47.00
N VAL A 242 20.08 -1.13 47.35
CA VAL A 242 19.26 -1.85 48.35
C VAL A 242 19.63 -1.39 49.75
N THR A 243 18.65 -0.88 50.49
CA THR A 243 18.79 -0.50 51.91
C THR A 243 18.51 -1.69 52.83
N THR A 244 19.48 -2.07 53.65
CA THR A 244 19.24 -2.91 54.85
C THR A 244 19.99 -2.34 56.06
N ASP A 245 19.22 -2.08 57.13
CA ASP A 245 19.72 -1.56 58.41
C ASP A 245 20.23 -2.69 59.33
N ARG A 246 20.89 -2.29 60.43
CA ARG A 246 21.29 -3.04 61.63
C ARG A 246 22.67 -3.69 61.60
N GLY A 247 23.69 -2.90 61.95
CA GLY A 247 25.04 -3.41 62.23
C GLY A 247 25.35 -3.56 63.73
N THR A 248 26.57 -4.02 64.04
CA THR A 248 27.34 -3.60 65.23
C THR A 248 28.84 -3.85 65.05
N ASN A 249 29.63 -2.84 65.43
CA ASN A 249 31.06 -2.79 65.80
C ASN A 249 31.80 -4.17 65.96
N THR A 250 32.99 -4.39 65.40
CA THR A 250 34.28 -3.94 65.99
C THR A 250 35.51 -4.31 65.14
N GLY A 251 36.63 -3.55 65.26
CA GLY A 251 37.94 -4.22 65.45
C GLY A 251 39.13 -4.07 64.46
N ILE A 252 39.63 -2.84 64.21
CA ILE A 252 41.09 -2.52 64.10
C ILE A 252 41.88 -3.01 62.82
N PRO A 253 42.98 -2.32 62.38
CA PRO A 253 43.27 -2.19 60.93
C PRO A 253 44.73 -2.39 60.41
N ALA A 254 44.88 -2.26 59.08
CA ALA A 254 46.07 -1.77 58.32
C ALA A 254 47.31 -2.70 58.21
N PRO A 255 48.31 -2.43 57.33
CA PRO A 255 48.47 -1.32 56.35
C PRO A 255 48.75 -1.74 54.87
N GLY A 256 48.94 -0.75 53.97
CA GLY A 256 49.43 -0.92 52.57
C GLY A 256 50.97 -0.87 52.46
N PRO A 257 51.61 -0.16 51.48
CA PRO A 257 51.06 0.76 50.47
C PRO A 257 51.76 0.77 49.06
N ALA A 258 51.45 1.81 48.26
CA ALA A 258 52.29 2.52 47.26
C ALA A 258 52.29 2.14 45.75
N ALA A 259 52.38 3.20 44.93
CA ALA A 259 52.59 3.27 43.46
C ALA A 259 54.00 3.89 43.18
N PRO A 260 54.43 4.47 42.01
CA PRO A 260 53.70 4.96 40.82
C PRO A 260 54.36 4.67 39.42
N GLU A 261 53.93 5.40 38.39
CA GLU A 261 54.39 5.46 36.97
C GLU A 261 55.66 6.34 36.77
N PRO A 262 56.02 6.87 35.55
CA PRO A 262 56.22 6.30 34.18
C PRO A 262 57.61 6.66 33.57
N ALA A 263 57.96 6.23 32.32
CA ALA A 263 58.81 7.00 31.37
C ALA A 263 59.06 6.36 29.97
N THR A 264 59.37 7.24 29.00
CA THR A 264 59.47 7.19 27.52
C THR A 264 60.75 6.63 26.82
N ALA A 265 60.62 6.32 25.50
CA ALA A 265 61.55 6.61 24.36
C ALA A 265 62.52 5.54 23.74
N THR A 266 62.84 5.75 22.45
CA THR A 266 63.53 4.92 21.40
C THR A 266 65.03 5.28 21.19
N PRO A 267 65.89 4.67 20.30
CA PRO A 267 65.74 4.45 18.82
C PRO A 267 66.44 3.19 18.18
N ALA A 268 66.61 3.17 16.84
CA ALA A 268 67.07 2.05 15.95
C ALA A 268 68.53 2.18 15.42
N PRO A 269 69.03 1.30 14.50
CA PRO A 269 68.94 1.46 13.02
C PRO A 269 68.73 0.12 12.23
N GLU A 270 68.53 -0.03 10.90
CA GLU A 270 68.47 0.82 9.67
C GLU A 270 69.66 0.72 8.65
N VAL A 271 69.49 -0.03 7.52
CA VAL A 271 70.32 -0.04 6.28
C VAL A 271 69.57 -0.70 5.08
N PRO A 272 69.83 -0.41 3.77
CA PRO A 272 69.66 0.88 3.05
C PRO A 272 68.83 0.80 1.73
N VAL A 273 68.64 1.96 1.07
CA VAL A 273 67.98 2.17 -0.26
C VAL A 273 69.01 2.42 -1.40
N PRO A 274 68.66 2.33 -2.70
CA PRO A 274 68.53 3.54 -3.56
C PRO A 274 67.53 3.40 -4.76
N ALA A 275 67.16 4.39 -5.61
CA ALA A 275 67.05 5.87 -5.52
C ALA A 275 66.26 6.41 -6.76
N THR A 276 65.71 7.64 -6.69
CA THR A 276 64.85 8.33 -7.70
C THR A 276 65.64 9.16 -8.74
N PRO A 277 65.06 9.77 -9.82
CA PRO A 277 64.52 11.16 -9.70
C PRO A 277 63.48 11.72 -10.73
N THR A 278 62.72 12.74 -10.27
CA THR A 278 62.21 13.96 -10.99
C THR A 278 61.02 13.93 -12.01
N PRO A 279 60.29 15.07 -12.22
CA PRO A 279 58.91 15.10 -12.76
C PRO A 279 58.66 16.07 -13.96
N GLU A 280 57.40 16.21 -14.41
CA GLU A 280 56.94 17.29 -15.31
C GLU A 280 55.54 17.84 -14.94
N VAL A 281 55.06 18.87 -15.65
CA VAL A 281 54.02 19.86 -15.26
C VAL A 281 52.58 19.45 -15.67
N PRO A 282 51.53 19.80 -14.91
CA PRO A 282 50.14 19.42 -15.22
C PRO A 282 49.52 20.13 -16.44
N ALA A 283 48.62 19.40 -17.12
CA ALA A 283 47.72 19.90 -18.17
C ALA A 283 46.35 20.33 -17.57
N PRO A 284 45.56 21.19 -18.25
CA PRO A 284 44.37 21.81 -17.65
C PRO A 284 43.18 20.84 -17.48
N ALA A 285 42.29 21.17 -16.53
CA ALA A 285 41.12 20.37 -16.22
C ALA A 285 40.07 20.40 -17.35
N THR A 286 39.63 19.20 -17.75
CA THR A 286 38.40 18.97 -18.53
C THR A 286 37.21 19.05 -17.57
N PRO A 287 36.06 19.65 -17.95
CA PRO A 287 34.97 19.93 -17.02
C PRO A 287 34.38 18.67 -16.38
N THR A 288 33.99 18.80 -15.10
CA THR A 288 33.26 17.80 -14.33
C THR A 288 31.96 17.41 -15.05
N PRO A 289 31.59 16.12 -15.10
CA PRO A 289 30.24 15.71 -15.45
C PRO A 289 29.20 16.37 -14.53
N ALA A 290 27.98 16.58 -15.03
CA ALA A 290 26.88 17.06 -14.20
C ALA A 290 26.56 16.06 -13.07
N PRO A 291 26.01 16.52 -11.92
CA PRO A 291 25.61 15.63 -10.82
C PRO A 291 24.62 14.55 -11.26
N GLU A 292 24.71 13.38 -10.65
CA GLU A 292 23.72 12.31 -10.82
C GLU A 292 22.40 12.69 -10.14
N THR A 293 21.27 12.43 -10.80
CA THR A 293 19.94 12.78 -10.28
C THR A 293 19.60 11.93 -9.04
N PRO A 294 19.10 12.53 -7.93
CA PRO A 294 18.68 11.79 -6.75
C PRO A 294 17.58 10.76 -7.00
N ALA A 295 17.49 9.77 -6.11
CA ALA A 295 16.36 8.85 -6.06
C ALA A 295 15.12 9.57 -5.51
N LEU A 296 13.98 9.36 -6.16
CA LEU A 296 12.69 9.98 -5.83
C LEU A 296 12.02 9.21 -4.70
N THR A 297 12.05 9.75 -3.48
CA THR A 297 11.51 9.10 -2.28
C THR A 297 10.10 9.56 -1.90
N ASN A 298 9.64 10.71 -2.44
CA ASN A 298 8.49 11.42 -1.89
C ASN A 298 7.28 11.33 -2.82
N SER A 299 6.08 11.30 -2.25
CA SER A 299 4.81 11.32 -3.01
C SER A 299 4.29 12.75 -3.11
N LEU A 300 4.13 13.26 -4.33
CA LEU A 300 3.36 14.49 -4.57
C LEU A 300 1.87 14.19 -4.40
N GLN A 301 1.26 14.73 -3.36
CA GLN A 301 -0.18 14.76 -3.19
C GLN A 301 -0.78 15.93 -3.95
N VAL A 302 -1.99 15.75 -4.49
CA VAL A 302 -2.74 16.77 -5.20
C VAL A 302 -4.16 16.78 -4.64
N VAL A 303 -4.62 17.96 -4.22
CA VAL A 303 -5.89 18.18 -3.52
C VAL A 303 -6.68 19.25 -4.27
N VAL A 304 -7.95 18.98 -4.54
CA VAL A 304 -8.85 19.80 -5.36
C VAL A 304 -10.15 20.00 -4.58
N LYS A 305 -10.50 21.25 -4.23
CA LYS A 305 -11.71 21.58 -3.45
C LYS A 305 -11.81 20.78 -2.12
N GLY A 306 -10.69 20.70 -1.38
CA GLY A 306 -10.57 19.95 -0.13
C GLY A 306 -10.35 18.44 -0.28
N GLU A 307 -10.86 17.82 -1.35
CA GLU A 307 -10.64 16.38 -1.60
C GLU A 307 -9.28 16.10 -2.25
N SER A 308 -8.55 15.11 -1.76
CA SER A 308 -7.46 14.48 -2.53
C SER A 308 -8.02 14.04 -3.88
N SER A 309 -7.41 14.46 -5.01
CA SER A 309 -7.94 14.22 -6.35
C SER A 309 -6.85 14.04 -7.39
N ASP A 310 -7.10 13.13 -8.33
CA ASP A 310 -6.27 12.86 -9.50
C ASP A 310 -6.84 13.48 -10.79
N SER A 311 -7.82 14.38 -10.68
CA SER A 311 -8.57 14.90 -11.82
C SER A 311 -9.10 16.33 -11.61
N ILE A 312 -9.14 17.12 -12.70
CA ILE A 312 -9.81 18.43 -12.78
C ILE A 312 -10.76 18.48 -14.00
N TYR A 313 -11.73 19.40 -13.97
CA TYR A 313 -12.65 19.60 -15.09
C TYR A 313 -12.06 20.53 -16.15
N ALA A 314 -12.26 20.17 -17.41
CA ALA A 314 -11.76 20.89 -18.56
C ALA A 314 -12.57 22.18 -18.81
N ASP A 315 -11.88 23.22 -19.29
CA ASP A 315 -12.41 24.57 -19.48
C ASP A 315 -12.84 25.29 -18.16
N GLU A 316 -12.62 24.68 -16.99
CA GLU A 316 -12.88 25.28 -15.67
C GLU A 316 -11.61 25.76 -14.97
N ALA A 317 -11.70 26.92 -14.30
CA ALA A 317 -10.65 27.40 -13.41
C ALA A 317 -10.76 26.66 -12.06
N THR A 318 -9.81 25.77 -11.81
CA THR A 318 -9.81 24.87 -10.64
C THR A 318 -8.65 25.21 -9.72
N GLU A 319 -8.93 25.55 -8.47
CA GLU A 319 -7.90 25.69 -7.44
C GLU A 319 -7.41 24.32 -6.94
N VAL A 320 -6.09 24.19 -6.84
CA VAL A 320 -5.39 22.95 -6.51
C VAL A 320 -4.32 23.24 -5.48
N ILE A 321 -4.34 22.50 -4.37
CA ILE A 321 -3.27 22.46 -3.37
C ILE A 321 -2.37 21.27 -3.70
N PHE A 322 -1.07 21.52 -3.74
CA PHE A 322 -0.02 20.52 -3.87
C PHE A 322 0.65 20.34 -2.51
N ARG A 323 0.92 19.10 -2.11
CA ARG A 323 1.66 18.80 -0.86
C ARG A 323 2.72 17.74 -1.10
N VAL A 324 3.90 17.88 -0.48
CA VAL A 324 4.96 16.86 -0.52
C VAL A 324 5.73 16.85 0.80
N SER A 325 5.84 15.68 1.43
CA SER A 325 6.66 15.51 2.63
C SER A 325 8.14 15.56 2.27
N LEU A 326 8.91 16.45 2.91
CA LEU A 326 10.36 16.61 2.70
C LEU A 326 11.11 16.47 4.04
N HIS A 327 12.06 15.54 4.12
CA HIS A 327 12.92 15.41 5.30
C HIS A 327 14.07 16.42 5.27
N GLU A 328 13.93 17.48 6.08
CA GLU A 328 14.93 18.50 6.48
C GLU A 328 15.91 19.04 5.41
N ALA A 329 15.62 20.26 4.92
CA ALA A 329 16.62 21.31 4.78
C ALA A 329 15.94 22.69 4.72
N GLU A 330 16.07 23.51 5.78
CA GLU A 330 15.41 24.83 6.00
C GLU A 330 15.82 25.95 5.00
N THR A 331 16.39 25.61 3.85
CA THR A 331 17.01 26.55 2.89
C THR A 331 16.84 26.18 1.41
N VAL A 332 16.20 25.05 1.07
CA VAL A 332 16.07 24.58 -0.32
C VAL A 332 14.68 24.92 -0.86
N SER A 333 14.62 25.69 -1.94
CA SER A 333 13.36 26.03 -2.61
C SER A 333 12.69 24.78 -3.22
N ALA A 334 11.48 24.47 -2.77
CA ALA A 334 10.65 23.42 -3.34
C ALA A 334 9.62 24.01 -4.34
N SER A 335 9.23 23.27 -5.36
CA SER A 335 8.25 23.72 -6.37
C SER A 335 7.63 22.54 -7.14
N VAL A 336 6.41 22.73 -7.65
CA VAL A 336 5.77 21.80 -8.61
C VAL A 336 5.93 22.34 -10.02
N TYR A 337 6.31 21.45 -10.94
CA TYR A 337 6.44 21.73 -12.35
C TYR A 337 5.49 20.84 -13.17
N LYS A 338 4.93 21.41 -14.24
CA LYS A 338 4.34 20.64 -15.35
C LYS A 338 5.50 20.13 -16.20
N VAL A 339 5.58 18.82 -16.39
CA VAL A 339 6.65 18.14 -17.14
C VAL A 339 6.09 17.47 -18.39
N ASP A 340 6.96 17.04 -19.30
CA ASP A 340 6.59 16.25 -20.47
C ASP A 340 6.60 14.73 -20.18
N ALA A 341 6.49 13.89 -21.22
CA ALA A 341 6.53 12.44 -21.09
C ALA A 341 7.93 11.86 -20.77
N SER A 342 8.98 12.69 -20.82
CA SER A 342 10.36 12.34 -20.45
C SER A 342 10.78 12.88 -19.08
N GLY A 343 9.90 13.64 -18.40
CA GLY A 343 10.21 14.35 -17.16
C GLY A 343 10.89 15.72 -17.38
N GLN A 344 10.96 16.23 -18.61
CA GLN A 344 11.50 17.57 -18.86
C GLN A 344 10.48 18.64 -18.45
N VAL A 345 10.91 19.62 -17.66
CA VAL A 345 10.09 20.77 -17.24
C VAL A 345 9.58 21.57 -18.45
N ILE A 346 8.26 21.75 -18.51
CA ILE A 346 7.55 22.62 -19.45
C ILE A 346 7.29 24.00 -18.82
N SER A 347 6.78 24.02 -17.59
CA SER A 347 6.45 25.26 -16.85
C SER A 347 6.35 25.02 -15.35
N THR A 348 6.73 25.99 -14.53
CA THR A 348 6.39 26.02 -13.09
C THR A 348 4.86 26.09 -12.93
N ILE A 349 4.32 25.38 -11.94
CA ILE A 349 2.93 25.49 -11.48
C ILE A 349 2.86 26.39 -10.25
N THR A 350 3.60 26.04 -9.20
CA THR A 350 3.70 26.83 -7.96
C THR A 350 4.98 26.51 -7.19
N SER A 351 5.33 27.37 -6.25
CA SER A 351 6.36 27.11 -5.24
C SER A 351 5.72 26.51 -3.99
N LEU A 352 6.50 25.74 -3.24
CA LEU A 352 6.03 25.01 -2.05
C LEU A 352 6.73 25.54 -0.80
N TYR A 353 5.97 25.67 0.28
CA TYR A 353 6.34 26.30 1.54
C TYR A 353 5.96 25.42 2.73
N ASP A 354 6.69 25.55 3.83
CA ASP A 354 6.49 24.86 5.12
C ASP A 354 6.42 25.97 6.20
N ASP A 355 5.46 26.87 6.00
CA ASP A 355 5.37 28.22 6.61
C ASP A 355 4.08 28.49 7.39
N GLY A 356 3.11 27.56 7.37
CA GLY A 356 1.84 27.63 8.11
C GLY A 356 0.81 28.58 7.49
N LEU A 357 1.05 29.14 6.30
CA LEU A 357 0.13 30.09 5.70
C LEU A 357 -0.94 29.38 4.86
N GLY A 358 -2.21 29.50 5.28
CA GLY A 358 -3.38 28.97 4.55
C GLY A 358 -3.47 29.42 3.09
N ALA A 359 -2.91 30.59 2.74
CA ALA A 359 -2.80 31.07 1.36
C ALA A 359 -1.93 30.15 0.45
N HIS A 360 -1.03 29.36 1.02
CA HIS A 360 -0.23 28.33 0.36
C HIS A 360 -0.88 26.93 0.45
N GLY A 361 -2.03 26.79 1.11
CA GLY A 361 -2.62 25.48 1.42
C GLY A 361 -1.83 24.70 2.48
N ASP A 362 -0.94 25.39 3.19
CA ASP A 362 -0.29 24.93 4.41
C ASP A 362 -1.14 25.32 5.63
N SER A 363 -1.08 24.53 6.69
CA SER A 363 -1.81 24.78 7.94
C SER A 363 -0.91 24.69 9.19
N LEU A 364 0.35 24.25 9.06
CA LEU A 364 1.24 24.02 10.20
C LEU A 364 2.68 24.41 9.86
N GLN A 365 3.16 25.53 10.41
CA GLN A 365 4.51 26.00 10.13
C GLN A 365 5.58 24.98 10.57
N ALA A 366 6.52 24.71 9.66
CA ALA A 366 7.65 23.82 9.89
C ALA A 366 7.21 22.43 10.39
N ASP A 367 6.21 21.79 9.77
CA ASP A 367 5.82 20.40 10.03
C ASP A 367 6.51 19.39 9.09
N GLY A 368 7.05 19.86 7.96
CA GLY A 368 7.73 19.06 6.94
C GLY A 368 6.88 18.70 5.71
N ILE A 369 5.63 19.15 5.63
CA ILE A 369 4.69 18.94 4.53
C ILE A 369 4.63 20.20 3.65
N PHE A 370 5.61 20.32 2.77
CA PHE A 370 5.76 21.47 1.88
C PHE A 370 4.55 21.59 0.93
N SER A 371 3.78 22.67 1.09
CA SER A 371 2.48 22.90 0.45
C SER A 371 2.48 24.14 -0.45
N GLY A 372 1.67 24.15 -1.49
CA GLY A 372 1.51 25.32 -2.37
C GLY A 372 0.24 25.27 -3.22
N THR A 373 -0.36 26.43 -3.47
CA THR A 373 -1.61 26.61 -4.24
C THR A 373 -1.33 26.98 -5.71
N ALA A 374 -2.20 26.55 -6.63
CA ALA A 374 -2.32 27.12 -7.97
C ALA A 374 -3.73 26.99 -8.54
N THR A 375 -4.16 27.97 -9.34
CA THR A 375 -5.33 27.82 -10.21
C THR A 375 -4.91 27.18 -11.54
N LEU A 376 -5.39 25.97 -11.83
CA LEU A 376 -5.21 25.30 -13.12
C LEU A 376 -6.40 25.58 -14.05
N THR A 377 -6.17 25.58 -15.36
CA THR A 377 -7.22 25.65 -16.38
C THR A 377 -6.71 25.00 -17.66
N GLU A 378 -7.25 23.84 -18.03
CA GLU A 378 -6.85 23.07 -19.22
C GLU A 378 -8.08 22.85 -20.10
N SER A 379 -8.02 23.18 -21.40
CA SER A 379 -9.20 23.13 -22.31
C SER A 379 -9.40 21.80 -23.03
N THR A 380 -8.45 20.87 -22.88
CA THR A 380 -8.34 19.63 -23.66
C THR A 380 -8.46 18.42 -22.74
N GLU A 381 -9.40 17.52 -23.03
CA GLU A 381 -9.56 16.27 -22.28
C GLU A 381 -8.34 15.35 -22.49
N GLY A 382 -7.82 14.76 -21.40
CA GLY A 382 -6.54 14.06 -21.39
C GLY A 382 -5.95 13.98 -19.97
N TYR A 383 -4.65 14.29 -19.85
CA TYR A 383 -3.96 14.43 -18.56
C TYR A 383 -2.75 15.38 -18.69
N ILE A 384 -2.29 15.90 -17.56
CA ILE A 384 -1.03 16.63 -17.43
C ILE A 384 -0.10 15.93 -16.44
N ASN A 385 1.20 15.90 -16.76
CA ASN A 385 2.23 15.35 -15.88
C ASN A 385 2.72 16.45 -14.94
N LEU A 386 2.66 16.21 -13.63
CA LEU A 386 3.11 17.11 -12.57
C LEU A 386 4.19 16.44 -11.74
N GLN A 387 5.19 17.18 -11.29
CA GLN A 387 6.29 16.64 -10.49
C GLN A 387 6.81 17.68 -9.50
N ALA A 388 7.04 17.28 -8.25
CA ALA A 388 7.70 18.10 -7.25
C ALA A 388 9.22 18.03 -7.43
N TYR A 389 9.88 19.15 -7.16
CA TYR A 389 11.32 19.34 -7.24
C TYR A 389 11.83 20.01 -5.96
N THR A 390 13.06 19.71 -5.56
CA THR A 390 13.83 20.42 -4.52
C THR A 390 15.10 20.99 -5.14
N GLY A 391 15.16 22.31 -5.28
CA GLY A 391 16.12 22.98 -6.15
C GLY A 391 15.93 22.55 -7.61
N ASP A 392 17.03 22.28 -8.31
CA ASP A 392 17.03 21.83 -9.72
C ASP A 392 16.70 20.33 -9.91
N LEU A 393 16.47 19.60 -8.83
CA LEU A 393 16.38 18.13 -8.82
C LEU A 393 14.95 17.68 -8.52
N PRO A 394 14.38 16.71 -9.27
CA PRO A 394 13.07 16.17 -8.95
C PRO A 394 13.11 15.48 -7.58
N SER A 395 12.03 15.61 -6.81
CA SER A 395 11.87 15.04 -5.47
C SER A 395 10.71 14.04 -5.37
N SER A 396 9.71 14.13 -6.26
CA SER A 396 8.63 13.15 -6.38
C SER A 396 8.67 12.34 -7.68
N ALA A 397 7.97 11.21 -7.69
CA ALA A 397 7.50 10.59 -8.92
C ALA A 397 6.58 11.55 -9.72
N VAL A 398 6.39 11.27 -11.01
CA VAL A 398 5.46 12.03 -11.86
C VAL A 398 4.02 11.64 -11.52
N PHE A 399 3.24 12.62 -11.07
CA PHE A 399 1.80 12.54 -10.85
C PHE A 399 1.06 12.86 -12.15
N LYS A 400 0.07 12.04 -12.54
CA LYS A 400 -0.79 12.30 -13.70
C LYS A 400 -2.12 12.89 -13.23
N LEU A 401 -2.31 14.19 -13.44
CA LEU A 401 -3.59 14.84 -13.18
C LEU A 401 -4.46 14.75 -14.45
N SER A 402 -5.53 13.95 -14.42
CA SER A 402 -6.47 13.84 -15.54
C SER A 402 -7.24 15.15 -15.75
N VAL A 403 -7.54 15.46 -17.00
CA VAL A 403 -8.40 16.58 -17.39
C VAL A 403 -9.63 15.98 -18.07
N VAL A 404 -10.81 16.15 -17.47
CA VAL A 404 -12.06 15.50 -17.92
C VAL A 404 -13.15 16.54 -18.23
N LYS A 405 -13.99 16.30 -19.25
CA LYS A 405 -15.16 17.16 -19.49
C LYS A 405 -16.39 16.68 -18.72
N HIS A 406 -17.25 17.59 -18.28
CA HIS A 406 -18.54 17.23 -17.69
C HIS A 406 -19.41 16.41 -18.67
N LEU A 407 -20.11 15.40 -18.14
CA LEU A 407 -21.15 14.66 -18.86
C LEU A 407 -22.43 15.51 -18.98
N THR A 408 -23.03 15.54 -20.17
CA THR A 408 -24.32 16.22 -20.37
C THR A 408 -25.49 15.41 -19.81
N ASP A 409 -26.59 16.07 -19.46
CA ASP A 409 -27.83 15.40 -19.04
C ASP A 409 -28.33 14.38 -20.07
N GLU A 410 -28.08 14.64 -21.37
CA GLU A 410 -28.37 13.70 -22.45
C GLU A 410 -27.46 12.46 -22.38
N GLN A 411 -26.15 12.63 -22.22
CA GLN A 411 -25.21 11.51 -22.06
C GLN A 411 -25.51 10.67 -20.81
N LEU A 412 -25.90 11.31 -19.71
CA LEU A 412 -26.33 10.64 -18.48
C LEU A 412 -27.62 9.84 -18.69
N ALA A 413 -28.60 10.39 -19.42
CA ALA A 413 -29.84 9.70 -19.77
C ALA A 413 -29.59 8.50 -20.72
N GLN A 414 -28.68 8.62 -21.68
CA GLN A 414 -28.36 7.53 -22.62
C GLN A 414 -27.85 6.26 -21.91
N THR A 415 -27.17 6.36 -20.76
CA THR A 415 -26.76 5.18 -19.97
C THR A 415 -27.94 4.28 -19.62
N GLU A 416 -29.07 4.86 -19.22
CA GLU A 416 -30.28 4.14 -18.80
C GLU A 416 -31.07 3.60 -20.01
N ILE A 417 -31.10 4.37 -21.10
CA ILE A 417 -31.72 3.98 -22.37
C ILE A 417 -30.99 2.78 -22.98
N ILE A 418 -29.65 2.80 -23.02
CA ILE A 418 -28.84 1.71 -23.58
C ILE A 418 -28.93 0.47 -22.69
N GLU A 419 -28.85 0.60 -21.37
CA GLU A 419 -29.03 -0.53 -20.44
C GLU A 419 -30.39 -1.19 -20.63
N LYS A 420 -31.48 -0.42 -20.56
CA LYS A 420 -32.84 -0.94 -20.74
C LYS A 420 -33.02 -1.61 -22.10
N ASN A 421 -32.58 -0.96 -23.18
CA ASN A 421 -32.69 -1.52 -24.52
C ASN A 421 -31.86 -2.82 -24.65
N THR A 422 -30.74 -2.94 -23.94
CA THR A 422 -29.93 -4.18 -23.90
C THR A 422 -30.68 -5.33 -23.23
N GLN A 423 -31.33 -5.07 -22.09
CA GLN A 423 -32.16 -6.08 -21.42
C GLN A 423 -33.36 -6.49 -22.29
N ASP A 424 -34.15 -5.52 -22.77
CA ASP A 424 -35.30 -5.76 -23.64
C ASP A 424 -34.90 -6.54 -24.92
N LYS A 425 -33.68 -6.28 -25.43
CA LYS A 425 -33.12 -6.97 -26.60
C LYS A 425 -32.68 -8.39 -26.30
N LEU A 426 -32.02 -8.62 -25.17
CA LEU A 426 -31.61 -9.95 -24.71
C LEU A 426 -32.84 -10.84 -24.49
N ASP A 427 -33.84 -10.35 -23.78
CA ASP A 427 -35.09 -11.08 -23.49
C ASP A 427 -35.87 -11.43 -24.77
N GLN A 428 -35.90 -10.50 -25.73
CA GLN A 428 -36.45 -10.76 -27.07
C GLN A 428 -35.70 -11.92 -27.77
N LEU A 429 -34.37 -11.91 -27.74
CA LEU A 429 -33.56 -12.89 -28.48
C LEU A 429 -33.52 -14.26 -27.80
N ILE A 430 -33.56 -14.32 -26.46
CA ILE A 430 -33.78 -15.57 -25.71
C ILE A 430 -35.12 -16.19 -26.13
N THR A 431 -36.19 -15.39 -26.16
CA THR A 431 -37.52 -15.82 -26.60
C THR A 431 -37.55 -16.25 -28.08
N THR A 432 -36.67 -15.67 -28.91
CA THR A 432 -36.62 -15.93 -30.36
C THR A 432 -35.84 -17.20 -30.71
N TYR A 433 -34.75 -17.50 -29.99
CA TYR A 433 -33.86 -18.61 -30.31
C TYR A 433 -33.99 -19.83 -29.39
N GLY A 434 -34.44 -19.66 -28.14
CA GLY A 434 -34.36 -20.71 -27.12
C GLY A 434 -32.92 -21.03 -26.69
N ASP A 435 -31.96 -20.17 -27.03
CA ASP A 435 -30.53 -20.31 -26.78
C ASP A 435 -30.00 -19.01 -26.19
N VAL A 436 -29.58 -19.06 -24.93
CA VAL A 436 -29.13 -17.90 -24.16
C VAL A 436 -27.75 -17.42 -24.61
N GLN A 437 -26.85 -18.32 -25.01
CA GLN A 437 -25.52 -17.93 -25.48
C GLN A 437 -25.61 -17.22 -26.83
N LYS A 438 -26.39 -17.78 -27.77
CA LYS A 438 -26.67 -17.13 -29.05
C LYS A 438 -27.40 -15.80 -28.86
N ALA A 439 -28.34 -15.71 -27.93
CA ALA A 439 -29.02 -14.44 -27.63
C ALA A 439 -28.05 -13.36 -27.12
N LYS A 440 -27.06 -13.72 -26.29
CA LYS A 440 -25.98 -12.80 -25.86
C LYS A 440 -25.11 -12.35 -27.04
N GLU A 441 -24.68 -13.27 -27.90
CA GLU A 441 -23.87 -12.97 -29.10
C GLU A 441 -24.58 -12.00 -30.05
N GLU A 442 -25.85 -12.25 -30.34
CA GLU A 442 -26.67 -11.41 -31.23
C GLU A 442 -27.05 -10.07 -30.58
N THR A 443 -27.12 -10.00 -29.24
CA THR A 443 -27.28 -8.74 -28.51
C THR A 443 -25.99 -7.90 -28.54
N VAL A 444 -24.82 -8.52 -28.40
CA VAL A 444 -23.51 -7.85 -28.56
C VAL A 444 -23.30 -7.37 -29.99
N ALA A 445 -23.65 -8.18 -30.99
CA ALA A 445 -23.60 -7.78 -32.40
C ALA A 445 -24.53 -6.58 -32.69
N TRP A 446 -25.69 -6.50 -32.03
CA TRP A 446 -26.57 -5.33 -32.10
C TRP A 446 -25.98 -4.11 -31.38
N LEU A 447 -25.42 -4.26 -30.17
CA LEU A 447 -24.76 -3.18 -29.43
C LEU A 447 -23.65 -2.52 -30.26
N GLN A 448 -22.85 -3.31 -30.98
CA GLN A 448 -21.79 -2.84 -31.89
C GLN A 448 -22.31 -2.09 -33.13
N THR A 449 -23.63 -1.93 -33.31
CA THR A 449 -24.24 -1.07 -34.35
C THR A 449 -24.74 0.29 -33.84
N LEU A 450 -24.74 0.51 -32.52
CA LEU A 450 -25.13 1.78 -31.91
C LEU A 450 -23.97 2.78 -32.02
N ALA A 451 -24.28 4.07 -32.21
CA ALA A 451 -23.27 5.11 -32.40
C ALA A 451 -22.61 5.52 -31.06
N GLU A 452 -23.33 5.31 -29.98
CA GLU A 452 -23.00 5.64 -28.59
C GLU A 452 -22.09 4.58 -27.94
N VAL A 453 -22.02 3.38 -28.51
CA VAL A 453 -21.27 2.23 -27.98
C VAL A 453 -19.93 2.12 -28.70
N GLN A 454 -18.83 2.31 -27.97
CA GLN A 454 -17.47 2.20 -28.51
C GLN A 454 -17.00 0.75 -28.61
N TYR A 455 -17.30 -0.07 -27.59
CA TYR A 455 -17.01 -1.50 -27.54
C TYR A 455 -18.12 -2.25 -26.82
N ALA A 456 -18.37 -3.51 -27.18
CA ALA A 456 -19.24 -4.42 -26.44
C ALA A 456 -18.79 -5.88 -26.58
N GLY A 457 -19.07 -6.70 -25.57
CA GLY A 457 -18.63 -8.10 -25.47
C GLY A 457 -19.38 -8.90 -24.41
N ILE A 458 -18.91 -10.12 -24.15
CA ILE A 458 -19.43 -11.07 -23.16
C ILE A 458 -18.32 -11.36 -22.13
N SER A 459 -18.64 -11.63 -20.85
CA SER A 459 -17.64 -12.02 -19.84
C SER A 459 -17.26 -13.50 -19.92
N GLY A 460 -15.97 -13.76 -20.12
CA GLY A 460 -15.36 -15.09 -20.01
C GLY A 460 -16.16 -16.22 -20.67
N ASN A 461 -16.56 -17.21 -19.88
CA ASN A 461 -17.26 -18.42 -20.31
C ASN A 461 -18.76 -18.19 -20.64
N GLY A 462 -19.10 -17.22 -21.50
CA GLY A 462 -20.49 -16.97 -21.93
C GLY A 462 -21.38 -16.27 -20.89
N GLY A 463 -20.77 -15.52 -19.98
CA GLY A 463 -21.39 -14.98 -18.77
C GLY A 463 -22.36 -13.81 -19.00
N SER A 464 -21.93 -12.62 -18.63
CA SER A 464 -22.70 -11.38 -18.66
C SER A 464 -22.35 -10.53 -19.89
N ILE A 465 -23.24 -9.61 -20.29
CA ILE A 465 -22.97 -8.68 -21.40
C ILE A 465 -22.32 -7.40 -20.84
N TRP A 466 -21.32 -6.87 -21.53
CA TRP A 466 -20.69 -5.60 -21.19
C TRP A 466 -20.55 -4.68 -22.40
N TYR A 467 -20.52 -3.38 -22.15
CA TYR A 467 -20.29 -2.34 -23.16
C TYR A 467 -19.60 -1.11 -22.54
N SER A 468 -18.79 -0.42 -23.34
CA SER A 468 -18.22 0.90 -22.98
C SER A 468 -18.75 1.95 -23.95
N LEU A 469 -19.30 3.04 -23.43
CA LEU A 469 -19.80 4.16 -24.22
C LEU A 469 -18.65 5.06 -24.70
N ASP A 470 -18.88 5.86 -25.75
CA ASP A 470 -17.91 6.85 -26.26
C ASP A 470 -17.50 7.91 -25.22
N THR A 471 -18.41 8.20 -24.30
CA THR A 471 -18.19 9.00 -23.08
C THR A 471 -17.12 8.44 -22.16
N GLY A 472 -16.79 7.14 -22.26
CA GLY A 472 -15.92 6.39 -21.35
C GLY A 472 -16.68 5.61 -20.27
N ILE A 473 -17.99 5.82 -20.13
CA ILE A 473 -18.81 5.15 -19.10
C ILE A 473 -18.86 3.64 -19.38
N LEU A 474 -18.60 2.85 -18.34
CA LEU A 474 -18.66 1.39 -18.36
C LEU A 474 -20.07 0.92 -17.97
N GLY A 475 -20.68 0.05 -18.78
CA GLY A 475 -22.01 -0.51 -18.52
C GLY A 475 -22.13 -2.01 -18.84
N GLY A 476 -23.21 -2.64 -18.41
CA GLY A 476 -23.45 -4.06 -18.66
C GLY A 476 -24.75 -4.62 -18.11
N ILE A 477 -25.04 -5.87 -18.45
CA ILE A 477 -26.18 -6.66 -17.97
C ILE A 477 -25.65 -7.96 -17.37
N SER A 478 -25.85 -8.17 -16.07
CA SER A 478 -25.58 -9.45 -15.41
C SER A 478 -26.50 -10.53 -16.00
N ALA A 479 -25.91 -11.60 -16.53
CA ALA A 479 -26.64 -12.71 -17.16
C ALA A 479 -26.03 -14.07 -16.79
N ALA A 480 -25.64 -14.20 -15.52
CA ALA A 480 -25.05 -15.39 -14.91
C ALA A 480 -25.97 -16.63 -15.02
N PRO A 481 -25.41 -17.86 -14.91
CA PRO A 481 -26.20 -19.09 -15.01
C PRO A 481 -27.20 -19.23 -13.86
N GLU A 482 -28.33 -19.89 -14.14
CA GLU A 482 -29.34 -20.24 -13.13
C GLU A 482 -28.76 -21.05 -11.97
N ASN A 483 -29.36 -20.90 -10.79
CA ASN A 483 -28.98 -21.59 -9.53
C ASN A 483 -27.56 -21.24 -9.01
N THR A 484 -26.86 -20.32 -9.64
CA THR A 484 -25.68 -19.65 -9.09
C THR A 484 -26.10 -18.45 -8.22
N LYS A 485 -25.16 -17.89 -7.44
CA LYS A 485 -25.35 -16.64 -6.71
C LYS A 485 -25.53 -15.40 -7.63
N GLY A 486 -25.44 -15.57 -8.96
CA GLY A 486 -25.38 -14.46 -9.92
C GLY A 486 -26.69 -13.70 -10.18
N LEU A 487 -27.87 -14.34 -10.11
CA LEU A 487 -29.23 -13.80 -9.90
C LEU A 487 -30.32 -14.88 -10.19
N ASN A 488 -31.54 -14.66 -9.69
CA ASN A 488 -32.82 -15.36 -9.98
C ASN A 488 -32.77 -16.86 -10.38
N SER A 489 -33.07 -17.75 -9.43
CA SER A 489 -33.18 -19.20 -9.63
C SER A 489 -34.50 -19.65 -10.28
N THR A 490 -34.43 -20.39 -11.40
CA THR A 490 -35.56 -21.17 -11.96
C THR A 490 -35.32 -22.68 -12.11
N GLY A 491 -34.21 -23.21 -11.56
CA GLY A 491 -34.28 -24.51 -10.88
C GLY A 491 -34.02 -25.80 -11.67
N GLU A 492 -33.24 -25.79 -12.76
CA GLU A 492 -32.68 -27.04 -13.33
C GLU A 492 -31.13 -27.11 -13.24
N GLU A 493 -30.59 -28.32 -13.08
CA GLU A 493 -29.14 -28.58 -13.08
C GLU A 493 -28.60 -28.73 -14.50
N ILE A 494 -27.43 -28.13 -14.79
CA ILE A 494 -26.66 -28.37 -16.02
C ILE A 494 -25.25 -28.85 -15.63
N ALA A 495 -24.69 -29.73 -16.47
CA ALA A 495 -23.53 -30.56 -16.15
C ALA A 495 -22.19 -29.79 -16.01
N SER A 496 -21.30 -30.36 -15.22
CA SER A 496 -19.99 -29.83 -14.85
C SER A 496 -18.96 -29.78 -15.99
N SER A 497 -18.13 -28.74 -15.98
CA SER A 497 -16.80 -28.74 -16.59
C SER A 497 -15.76 -29.11 -15.53
N SER A 498 -15.15 -30.29 -15.63
CA SER A 498 -14.28 -30.83 -14.59
C SER A 498 -12.78 -30.57 -14.85
N ASP A 499 -12.25 -29.48 -14.31
CA ASP A 499 -10.80 -29.32 -14.07
C ASP A 499 -10.57 -29.08 -12.58
N ALA A 500 -10.20 -30.16 -11.87
CA ALA A 500 -10.09 -30.17 -10.42
C ALA A 500 -8.74 -29.59 -9.96
N LEU A 501 -8.67 -28.27 -9.79
CA LEU A 501 -7.59 -27.63 -9.04
C LEU A 501 -7.53 -28.20 -7.63
N THR A 502 -6.35 -28.69 -7.23
CA THR A 502 -6.11 -29.21 -5.88
C THR A 502 -5.96 -28.06 -4.88
N ALA A 503 -6.18 -28.31 -3.59
CA ALA A 503 -6.02 -27.28 -2.55
C ALA A 503 -4.62 -26.63 -2.51
N SER A 504 -3.59 -27.36 -2.97
CA SER A 504 -2.20 -26.89 -3.14
C SER A 504 -1.96 -26.04 -4.40
N ALA A 505 -2.93 -25.96 -5.32
CA ALA A 505 -2.93 -25.10 -6.50
C ALA A 505 -3.92 -23.91 -6.36
N LEU A 506 -4.59 -23.81 -5.21
CA LEU A 506 -5.59 -22.79 -4.85
C LEU A 506 -5.09 -21.86 -3.71
N THR A 507 -3.77 -21.87 -3.45
CA THR A 507 -3.10 -21.17 -2.35
C THR A 507 -1.86 -20.42 -2.85
N ASP A 508 -2.08 -19.18 -3.31
CA ASP A 508 -1.06 -18.33 -3.93
C ASP A 508 -0.16 -17.68 -2.84
N LYS A 509 1.05 -18.23 -2.65
CA LYS A 509 2.09 -17.81 -1.67
C LYS A 509 1.61 -17.60 -0.23
N VAL A 510 1.16 -18.67 0.43
CA VAL A 510 0.93 -18.68 1.89
C VAL A 510 2.27 -18.68 2.65
N GLU A 511 2.79 -17.50 2.99
CA GLU A 511 3.77 -17.38 4.08
C GLU A 511 3.03 -17.43 5.43
N GLN A 512 3.47 -18.33 6.33
CA GLN A 512 2.96 -18.38 7.70
C GLN A 512 3.60 -17.24 8.50
N THR A 513 2.82 -16.19 8.76
CA THR A 513 3.23 -15.10 9.64
C THR A 513 2.59 -15.27 11.03
N VAL A 514 3.19 -14.65 12.05
CA VAL A 514 2.57 -14.53 13.39
C VAL A 514 1.73 -13.25 13.49
N ALA A 515 1.40 -12.64 12.35
CA ALA A 515 0.62 -11.41 12.30
C ALA A 515 -0.88 -11.72 12.43
N SER A 516 -1.63 -10.67 12.76
CA SER A 516 -3.07 -10.69 12.92
C SER A 516 -3.66 -9.36 12.47
N ILE A 517 -4.97 -9.32 12.23
CA ILE A 517 -5.66 -8.16 11.65
C ILE A 517 -5.30 -6.85 12.36
N GLY A 518 -4.94 -5.83 11.59
CA GLY A 518 -4.55 -4.51 12.10
C GLY A 518 -5.72 -3.68 12.60
N SER A 519 -6.97 -4.07 12.36
CA SER A 519 -8.18 -3.46 12.93
C SER A 519 -9.17 -4.55 13.40
N LYS A 520 -9.90 -4.29 14.48
CA LYS A 520 -10.95 -5.18 15.01
C LYS A 520 -12.35 -4.83 14.48
N ARG A 521 -12.47 -3.84 13.59
CA ARG A 521 -13.72 -3.58 12.86
C ARG A 521 -13.91 -4.65 11.78
N VAL A 522 -15.13 -5.17 11.71
CA VAL A 522 -15.56 -6.24 10.79
C VAL A 522 -16.73 -5.71 9.98
N ALA A 523 -16.59 -5.59 8.66
CA ALA A 523 -17.70 -5.23 7.78
C ALA A 523 -18.35 -6.51 7.23
N VAL A 524 -19.62 -6.76 7.58
CA VAL A 524 -20.43 -7.81 6.96
C VAL A 524 -21.43 -7.11 6.04
N ILE A 525 -21.35 -7.38 4.73
CA ILE A 525 -21.96 -6.56 3.68
C ILE A 525 -22.80 -7.44 2.76
N SER A 526 -24.13 -7.27 2.74
CA SER A 526 -25.05 -7.96 1.83
C SER A 526 -25.94 -6.95 1.08
N PRO A 527 -25.51 -6.48 -0.11
CA PRO A 527 -26.21 -5.42 -0.86
C PRO A 527 -27.54 -5.85 -1.49
N PHE A 528 -27.91 -7.14 -1.34
CA PHE A 528 -29.13 -7.73 -1.88
C PHE A 528 -29.86 -8.60 -0.86
N SER A 529 -29.63 -8.36 0.44
CA SER A 529 -30.10 -9.24 1.53
C SER A 529 -31.62 -9.45 1.56
N THR A 530 -32.42 -8.46 1.13
CA THR A 530 -33.88 -8.57 1.02
C THR A 530 -34.38 -9.32 -0.22
N LYS A 531 -33.51 -9.57 -1.21
CA LYS A 531 -33.82 -10.26 -2.46
C LYS A 531 -33.38 -11.71 -2.48
N LEU A 532 -32.33 -12.05 -1.74
CA LEU A 532 -31.84 -13.41 -1.59
C LEU A 532 -32.78 -14.18 -0.64
N THR A 533 -33.37 -15.27 -1.12
CA THR A 533 -34.35 -16.09 -0.36
C THR A 533 -33.75 -16.88 0.81
N SER A 534 -32.42 -16.77 1.01
CA SER A 534 -31.71 -17.26 2.19
C SER A 534 -30.62 -16.26 2.59
N SER A 535 -30.91 -15.36 3.54
CA SER A 535 -29.96 -14.37 4.10
C SER A 535 -28.88 -15.00 5.02
N THR A 536 -28.76 -16.32 5.01
CA THR A 536 -28.06 -17.11 6.04
C THR A 536 -26.56 -16.86 6.08
N VAL A 537 -25.93 -16.57 4.93
CA VAL A 537 -24.49 -16.24 4.86
C VAL A 537 -24.16 -15.03 5.72
N TYR A 538 -24.86 -13.92 5.46
CA TYR A 538 -24.68 -12.66 6.15
C TYR A 538 -25.07 -12.76 7.63
N ASP A 539 -26.19 -13.41 7.94
CA ASP A 539 -26.68 -13.49 9.32
C ASP A 539 -25.77 -14.42 10.16
N ALA A 540 -25.27 -15.53 9.61
CA ALA A 540 -24.35 -16.44 10.31
C ALA A 540 -22.96 -15.82 10.58
N VAL A 541 -22.37 -15.10 9.62
CA VAL A 541 -21.07 -14.42 9.85
C VAL A 541 -21.18 -13.37 10.94
N TYR A 542 -22.26 -12.59 10.93
CA TYR A 542 -22.51 -11.63 12.00
C TYR A 542 -22.63 -12.35 13.35
N ASP A 543 -23.43 -13.42 13.43
CA ASP A 543 -23.65 -14.16 14.67
C ASP A 543 -22.36 -14.78 15.22
N GLU A 544 -21.43 -15.23 14.36
CA GLU A 544 -20.12 -15.76 14.77
C GLU A 544 -19.23 -14.69 15.41
N PHE A 545 -19.04 -13.55 14.74
CA PHE A 545 -18.23 -12.45 15.28
C PHE A 545 -18.89 -11.78 16.51
N PHE A 546 -20.22 -11.74 16.58
CA PHE A 546 -20.98 -11.16 17.68
C PHE A 546 -21.02 -12.04 18.94
N GLN A 547 -20.99 -13.37 18.78
CA GLN A 547 -20.91 -14.32 19.92
C GLN A 547 -19.46 -14.59 20.37
N SER A 548 -18.47 -14.10 19.63
CA SER A 548 -17.06 -14.28 19.96
C SER A 548 -16.70 -13.69 21.34
N ASN A 549 -15.73 -14.32 22.00
CA ASN A 549 -15.14 -13.80 23.24
C ASN A 549 -14.12 -12.67 22.99
N TYR A 550 -13.86 -12.31 21.73
CA TYR A 550 -12.96 -11.23 21.33
C TYR A 550 -13.75 -9.98 20.89
N PRO A 551 -13.22 -8.76 21.14
CA PRO A 551 -13.99 -7.52 20.99
C PRO A 551 -13.98 -6.99 19.55
N PHE A 552 -14.58 -7.75 18.64
CA PHE A 552 -14.86 -7.30 17.29
C PHE A 552 -15.96 -6.23 17.28
N VAL A 553 -15.83 -5.24 16.41
CA VAL A 553 -16.86 -4.21 16.17
C VAL A 553 -17.48 -4.51 14.81
N VAL A 554 -18.68 -5.10 14.81
CA VAL A 554 -19.26 -5.72 13.62
C VAL A 554 -20.31 -4.81 12.97
N ASP A 555 -19.92 -4.18 11.86
CA ASP A 555 -20.80 -3.33 11.06
C ASP A 555 -21.66 -4.17 10.12
N ARG A 556 -22.98 -3.95 10.19
CA ARG A 556 -24.02 -4.69 9.49
C ARG A 556 -24.60 -3.89 8.34
N VAL A 557 -24.10 -4.11 7.14
CA VAL A 557 -24.39 -3.29 5.96
C VAL A 557 -25.31 -4.04 4.99
N LYS A 558 -26.60 -3.67 4.98
CA LYS A 558 -27.65 -4.33 4.17
C LYS A 558 -28.18 -3.44 3.05
N ASP A 559 -28.46 -4.06 1.90
CA ASP A 559 -29.22 -3.49 0.80
C ASP A 559 -28.71 -2.09 0.42
N THR A 560 -29.54 -1.04 0.45
CA THR A 560 -29.14 0.32 0.05
C THR A 560 -28.12 1.01 0.96
N ALA A 561 -27.81 0.47 2.14
CA ALA A 561 -26.71 0.97 2.97
C ALA A 561 -25.33 0.47 2.50
N ALA A 562 -25.28 -0.54 1.63
CA ALA A 562 -24.08 -0.94 0.92
C ALA A 562 -23.88 -0.07 -0.34
N ASP A 563 -23.81 1.24 -0.14
CA ASP A 563 -23.69 2.25 -1.19
C ASP A 563 -22.23 2.49 -1.61
N VAL A 564 -22.02 3.30 -2.65
CA VAL A 564 -20.69 3.60 -3.20
C VAL A 564 -19.80 4.31 -2.18
N ASN A 565 -20.34 5.15 -1.30
CA ASN A 565 -19.55 5.88 -0.30
C ASN A 565 -19.10 4.97 0.83
N PHE A 566 -19.93 4.01 1.28
CA PHE A 566 -19.50 2.98 2.23
C PHE A 566 -18.26 2.23 1.74
N PHE A 567 -18.25 1.83 0.46
CA PHE A 567 -17.11 1.12 -0.13
C PHE A 567 -15.82 1.96 -0.27
N LYS A 568 -15.85 3.29 -0.04
CA LYS A 568 -14.63 4.12 0.02
C LYS A 568 -13.87 3.94 1.34
N GLY A 569 -14.48 3.39 2.39
CA GLY A 569 -13.93 3.34 3.74
C GLY A 569 -13.52 1.95 4.26
N LEU A 570 -13.22 0.98 3.38
CA LEU A 570 -12.87 -0.39 3.79
C LEU A 570 -11.53 -0.47 4.55
N ASN A 571 -10.66 0.54 4.45
CA ASN A 571 -9.41 0.65 5.22
C ASN A 571 -9.62 0.88 6.73
N ASN A 572 -10.85 1.15 7.19
CA ASN A 572 -11.17 1.11 8.62
C ASN A 572 -11.24 -0.33 9.18
N TYR A 573 -11.29 -1.36 8.32
CA TYR A 573 -11.68 -2.73 8.68
C TYR A 573 -10.54 -3.73 8.54
N GLY A 574 -10.37 -4.57 9.56
CA GLY A 574 -9.45 -5.72 9.52
C GLY A 574 -10.12 -6.99 8.99
N VAL A 575 -11.45 -7.03 8.90
CA VAL A 575 -12.19 -8.08 8.16
C VAL A 575 -13.28 -7.44 7.32
N VAL A 576 -13.39 -7.85 6.05
CA VAL A 576 -14.41 -7.41 5.09
C VAL A 576 -15.04 -8.63 4.43
N VAL A 577 -16.36 -8.77 4.52
CA VAL A 577 -17.12 -9.92 3.99
C VAL A 577 -18.19 -9.45 3.02
N LEU A 578 -18.03 -9.83 1.75
CA LEU A 578 -18.86 -9.38 0.62
C LEU A 578 -19.84 -10.48 0.19
N ASP A 579 -21.09 -10.39 0.65
CA ASP A 579 -22.21 -11.24 0.24
C ASP A 579 -23.00 -10.59 -0.93
N THR A 580 -22.42 -10.60 -2.13
CA THR A 580 -22.96 -9.86 -3.28
C THR A 580 -22.81 -10.59 -4.62
N HIS A 581 -23.34 -10.02 -5.70
CA HIS A 581 -23.19 -10.47 -7.08
C HIS A 581 -21.87 -9.96 -7.69
N GLY A 582 -21.31 -10.67 -8.67
CA GLY A 582 -20.06 -10.29 -9.35
C GLY A 582 -19.78 -11.09 -10.63
N ASP A 583 -18.89 -10.59 -11.47
CA ASP A 583 -18.44 -11.19 -12.74
C ASP A 583 -17.09 -10.55 -13.19
N SER A 584 -16.51 -11.01 -14.30
CA SER A 584 -15.29 -10.47 -14.91
C SER A 584 -15.60 -9.68 -16.20
N PHE A 585 -15.77 -8.37 -16.09
CA PHE A 585 -16.22 -7.50 -17.18
C PHE A 585 -15.08 -6.85 -17.96
N TYR A 586 -15.37 -6.45 -19.21
CA TYR A 586 -14.50 -5.73 -20.15
C TYR A 586 -13.25 -6.51 -20.60
N ASP A 587 -12.62 -6.04 -21.68
CA ASP A 587 -11.35 -6.58 -22.18
C ASP A 587 -10.22 -5.54 -22.13
N GLU A 588 -9.01 -5.99 -22.44
CA GLU A 588 -7.79 -5.16 -22.42
C GLU A 588 -7.89 -3.94 -23.37
N LYS A 589 -8.75 -3.96 -24.41
CA LYS A 589 -8.93 -2.81 -25.31
C LYS A 589 -9.72 -1.69 -24.64
N VAL A 590 -10.70 -2.03 -23.80
CA VAL A 590 -11.43 -1.04 -22.99
C VAL A 590 -10.49 -0.37 -21.99
N LEU A 591 -9.61 -1.15 -21.36
CA LEU A 591 -8.59 -0.61 -20.43
C LEU A 591 -7.56 0.24 -21.16
N GLN A 592 -7.05 -0.21 -22.30
CA GLN A 592 -6.12 0.57 -23.13
C GLN A 592 -6.76 1.86 -23.64
N MET A 593 -8.05 1.85 -24.00
CA MET A 593 -8.81 3.04 -24.36
C MET A 593 -8.85 4.04 -23.19
N LEU A 594 -9.25 3.58 -22.00
CA LEU A 594 -9.31 4.41 -20.80
C LEU A 594 -7.94 4.96 -20.38
N HIS A 595 -6.87 4.16 -20.49
CA HIS A 595 -5.49 4.59 -20.27
C HIS A 595 -5.10 5.69 -21.26
N THR A 596 -5.35 5.48 -22.55
CA THR A 596 -4.97 6.40 -23.62
C THR A 596 -5.76 7.71 -23.56
N LYS A 597 -7.04 7.67 -23.16
CA LYS A 597 -7.94 8.82 -23.10
C LYS A 597 -7.77 9.65 -21.82
N TYR A 598 -7.52 9.01 -20.67
CA TYR A 598 -7.54 9.66 -19.35
C TYR A 598 -6.23 9.54 -18.55
N GLY A 599 -5.20 8.88 -19.08
CA GLY A 599 -3.89 8.71 -18.43
C GLY A 599 -3.86 7.65 -17.32
N MET A 600 -4.89 6.84 -17.18
CA MET A 600 -5.09 5.97 -16.03
C MET A 600 -4.21 4.73 -16.07
N ASP A 601 -3.34 4.57 -15.07
CA ASP A 601 -2.43 3.43 -14.97
C ASP A 601 -3.14 2.21 -14.40
N PHE A 602 -3.65 1.36 -15.30
CA PHE A 602 -4.23 0.07 -14.93
C PHE A 602 -3.14 -0.89 -14.46
N LYS A 603 -2.94 -0.95 -13.13
CA LYS A 603 -2.06 -1.93 -12.45
C LYS A 603 -2.46 -3.40 -12.71
N TYR A 604 -3.65 -3.66 -13.27
CA TYR A 604 -4.23 -4.99 -13.43
C TYR A 604 -4.67 -5.22 -14.89
N ALA A 605 -3.88 -6.00 -15.63
CA ALA A 605 -4.17 -6.35 -17.02
C ALA A 605 -5.25 -7.45 -17.14
N GLY A 606 -5.90 -7.53 -18.30
CA GLY A 606 -6.98 -8.49 -18.59
C GLY A 606 -8.35 -8.08 -18.04
N PRO A 607 -9.37 -8.98 -18.14
CA PRO A 607 -10.74 -8.68 -17.71
C PRO A 607 -10.80 -8.25 -16.24
N GLN A 608 -11.65 -7.28 -15.91
CA GLN A 608 -11.73 -6.74 -14.55
C GLN A 608 -12.81 -7.50 -13.76
N VAL A 609 -12.39 -8.23 -12.73
CA VAL A 609 -13.30 -8.78 -11.72
C VAL A 609 -13.96 -7.61 -10.96
N MET A 610 -15.30 -7.63 -10.86
CA MET A 610 -16.10 -6.59 -10.21
C MET A 610 -17.18 -7.21 -9.32
N PHE A 611 -17.64 -6.44 -8.33
CA PHE A 611 -18.75 -6.82 -7.46
C PHE A 611 -19.78 -5.67 -7.35
N LEU A 612 -21.05 -6.01 -7.14
CA LEU A 612 -22.14 -5.03 -7.14
C LEU A 612 -22.37 -4.39 -5.76
N THR A 613 -22.70 -3.10 -5.78
CA THR A 613 -23.25 -2.34 -4.64
C THR A 613 -24.77 -2.48 -4.55
N GLY A 614 -25.35 -1.99 -3.46
CA GLY A 614 -26.81 -1.92 -3.26
C GLY A 614 -27.40 -0.59 -3.71
N GLU A 615 -26.56 0.35 -4.15
CA GLU A 615 -27.00 1.64 -4.67
C GLU A 615 -27.38 1.54 -6.16
N LYS A 616 -28.55 2.06 -6.50
CA LYS A 616 -29.00 2.19 -7.89
C LYS A 616 -28.39 3.41 -8.56
N ALA A 617 -28.05 3.26 -9.84
CA ALA A 617 -27.59 4.37 -10.68
C ALA A 617 -28.76 5.29 -11.06
N THR A 618 -29.08 6.25 -10.20
CA THR A 618 -30.10 7.28 -10.43
C THR A 618 -29.51 8.47 -11.18
N ALA A 619 -30.35 9.28 -11.85
CA ALA A 619 -29.89 10.51 -12.52
C ALA A 619 -29.20 11.52 -11.58
N GLN A 620 -29.47 11.46 -10.26
CA GLN A 620 -28.80 12.28 -9.25
C GLN A 620 -27.45 11.68 -8.85
N SER A 621 -27.38 10.39 -8.50
CA SER A 621 -26.10 9.77 -8.11
C SER A 621 -25.11 9.67 -9.28
N LYS A 622 -25.59 9.54 -10.54
CA LYS A 622 -24.71 9.59 -11.73
C LYS A 622 -23.99 10.94 -11.90
N LYS A 623 -24.54 12.03 -11.33
CA LYS A 623 -23.87 13.34 -11.26
C LYS A 623 -22.90 13.42 -10.08
N ALA A 624 -23.28 12.86 -8.92
CA ALA A 624 -22.40 12.80 -7.75
C ALA A 624 -21.13 11.98 -8.00
N TYR A 625 -21.22 10.88 -8.76
CA TYR A 625 -20.10 10.01 -9.12
C TYR A 625 -19.65 10.16 -10.58
N GLU A 626 -19.91 11.31 -11.21
CA GLU A 626 -19.62 11.54 -12.62
C GLU A 626 -18.14 11.24 -12.95
N LEU A 627 -17.24 11.73 -12.09
CA LEU A 627 -15.80 11.50 -12.20
C LEU A 627 -15.46 10.01 -12.12
N ASP A 628 -16.00 9.27 -11.14
CA ASP A 628 -15.71 7.85 -10.96
C ASP A 628 -16.22 7.00 -12.13
N LEU A 629 -17.35 7.40 -12.75
CA LEU A 629 -17.88 6.78 -13.96
C LEU A 629 -16.99 7.05 -15.19
N LYS A 630 -16.53 8.29 -15.40
CA LYS A 630 -15.58 8.61 -16.50
C LYS A 630 -14.22 7.96 -16.31
N LYS A 631 -13.77 7.83 -15.05
CA LYS A 631 -12.50 7.19 -14.66
C LYS A 631 -12.60 5.65 -14.60
N GLY A 632 -13.74 5.06 -14.97
CA GLY A 632 -13.94 3.59 -14.95
C GLY A 632 -13.73 2.95 -13.58
N ARG A 633 -13.83 3.73 -12.50
CA ARG A 633 -13.78 3.26 -11.10
C ARG A 633 -15.12 2.63 -10.71
N LEU A 634 -16.20 3.14 -11.27
CA LEU A 634 -17.53 2.55 -11.22
C LEU A 634 -17.95 2.11 -12.63
N ALA A 635 -18.68 1.00 -12.69
CA ALA A 635 -19.49 0.63 -13.85
C ALA A 635 -20.98 0.58 -13.45
N ILE A 636 -21.89 0.68 -14.41
CA ILE A 636 -23.34 0.55 -14.19
C ILE A 636 -23.78 -0.81 -14.74
N ILE A 637 -24.08 -1.76 -13.85
CA ILE A 637 -24.43 -3.13 -14.20
C ILE A 637 -25.86 -3.43 -13.73
N SER A 638 -26.78 -3.70 -14.65
CA SER A 638 -28.19 -4.03 -14.34
C SER A 638 -28.87 -3.03 -13.40
N GLY A 639 -28.56 -1.74 -13.55
CA GLY A 639 -29.13 -0.61 -12.80
C GLY A 639 -28.44 -0.29 -11.48
N TYR A 640 -27.36 -0.99 -11.13
CA TYR A 640 -26.59 -0.84 -9.89
C TYR A 640 -25.14 -0.40 -10.18
N TYR A 641 -24.52 0.31 -9.25
CA TYR A 641 -23.08 0.56 -9.35
C TYR A 641 -22.28 -0.71 -9.03
N ALA A 642 -21.23 -0.95 -9.81
CA ALA A 642 -20.26 -2.01 -9.59
C ALA A 642 -18.89 -1.43 -9.22
N ILE A 643 -18.27 -1.99 -8.18
CA ILE A 643 -16.94 -1.62 -7.71
C ILE A 643 -15.90 -2.33 -8.57
N THR A 644 -14.93 -1.55 -9.09
CA THR A 644 -13.84 -2.05 -9.93
C THR A 644 -12.51 -2.12 -9.15
N PRO A 645 -11.49 -2.84 -9.66
CA PRO A 645 -10.16 -2.86 -9.06
C PRO A 645 -9.54 -1.47 -8.89
N SER A 646 -9.78 -0.53 -9.82
CA SER A 646 -9.23 0.83 -9.75
C SER A 646 -9.88 1.68 -8.66
N PHE A 647 -11.13 1.39 -8.27
CA PHE A 647 -11.80 2.03 -7.14
C PHE A 647 -11.19 1.58 -5.80
N ILE A 648 -10.94 0.27 -5.63
CA ILE A 648 -10.22 -0.25 -4.45
C ILE A 648 -8.84 0.38 -4.37
N THR A 649 -8.07 0.38 -5.46
CA THR A 649 -6.75 1.03 -5.51
C THR A 649 -6.79 2.51 -5.16
N ARG A 650 -7.87 3.23 -5.51
CA ARG A 650 -7.99 4.68 -5.32
C ARG A 650 -8.42 5.07 -3.90
N TYR A 651 -9.41 4.40 -3.33
CA TYR A 651 -10.08 4.86 -2.10
C TYR A 651 -9.70 4.06 -0.86
N ASN A 652 -9.23 2.83 -1.04
CA ASN A 652 -8.99 1.89 0.05
C ASN A 652 -7.50 1.57 0.14
N ASP A 653 -6.64 2.58 0.27
CA ASP A 653 -5.22 2.41 0.57
C ASP A 653 -4.98 2.23 2.07
N MET A 654 -3.81 1.66 2.40
CA MET A 654 -3.40 1.34 3.77
C MET A 654 -4.40 0.44 4.52
N LEU A 655 -4.96 -0.55 3.83
CA LEU A 655 -5.77 -1.61 4.43
C LEU A 655 -4.99 -2.28 5.58
N PRO A 656 -5.55 -2.37 6.81
CA PRO A 656 -4.79 -2.75 8.00
C PRO A 656 -4.69 -4.27 8.16
N ASP A 657 -3.81 -4.90 7.36
CA ASP A 657 -3.64 -6.36 7.29
C ASP A 657 -4.99 -7.09 7.11
N THR A 658 -5.88 -6.52 6.29
CA THR A 658 -7.29 -6.93 6.18
C THR A 658 -7.46 -8.35 5.65
N ILE A 659 -8.37 -9.13 6.26
CA ILE A 659 -8.92 -10.37 5.72
C ILE A 659 -10.15 -10.02 4.88
N VAL A 660 -10.04 -10.18 3.57
CA VAL A 660 -11.15 -9.96 2.63
C VAL A 660 -11.75 -11.30 2.23
N PHE A 661 -13.01 -11.55 2.58
CA PHE A 661 -13.80 -12.63 2.00
C PHE A 661 -14.70 -12.07 0.89
N ASN A 662 -14.32 -12.26 -0.37
CA ASN A 662 -15.16 -11.85 -1.50
C ASN A 662 -16.04 -13.00 -1.97
N GLY A 663 -17.23 -13.11 -1.38
CA GLY A 663 -18.23 -14.13 -1.68
C GLY A 663 -19.02 -13.90 -2.97
N SER A 664 -18.58 -13.01 -3.88
CA SER A 664 -19.18 -12.85 -5.19
C SER A 664 -18.73 -13.94 -6.17
N CYS A 665 -19.56 -14.23 -7.18
CA CYS A 665 -19.14 -15.06 -8.31
C CYS A 665 -17.90 -14.46 -8.99
N ARG A 666 -17.00 -15.33 -9.49
CA ARG A 666 -15.77 -14.94 -10.21
C ARG A 666 -14.80 -14.03 -9.44
N SER A 667 -14.94 -13.90 -8.11
CA SER A 667 -14.07 -13.07 -7.29
C SER A 667 -12.58 -13.45 -7.32
N MET A 668 -12.26 -14.67 -7.78
CA MET A 668 -10.92 -15.20 -8.06
C MET A 668 -10.77 -15.76 -9.51
N TYR A 669 -11.60 -15.32 -10.46
CA TYR A 669 -11.50 -15.73 -11.88
C TYR A 669 -10.16 -15.36 -12.52
N ASN A 670 -9.62 -14.21 -12.12
CA ASN A 670 -8.25 -13.78 -12.38
C ASN A 670 -7.83 -12.87 -11.20
N PRO A 671 -6.55 -12.44 -11.10
CA PRO A 671 -6.08 -11.77 -9.91
C PRO A 671 -6.47 -10.28 -9.81
N SER A 672 -7.24 -9.68 -10.73
CA SER A 672 -7.37 -8.21 -10.80
C SER A 672 -7.92 -7.57 -9.52
N MET A 673 -9.00 -8.12 -8.95
CA MET A 673 -9.59 -7.61 -7.70
C MET A 673 -8.77 -8.03 -6.48
N ALA A 674 -8.23 -9.26 -6.48
CA ALA A 674 -7.39 -9.76 -5.39
C ALA A 674 -6.08 -8.95 -5.26
N ASP A 675 -5.35 -8.73 -6.35
CA ASP A 675 -4.16 -7.87 -6.37
C ASP A 675 -4.52 -6.40 -6.07
N ALA A 676 -5.77 -5.95 -6.27
CA ALA A 676 -6.21 -4.60 -5.85
C ALA A 676 -6.37 -4.45 -4.34
N PHE A 677 -6.89 -5.46 -3.64
CA PHE A 677 -6.89 -5.48 -2.18
C PHE A 677 -5.49 -5.75 -1.60
N ILE A 678 -4.77 -6.78 -2.09
CA ILE A 678 -3.45 -7.17 -1.56
C ILE A 678 -2.41 -6.04 -1.74
N ASN A 679 -2.32 -5.41 -2.92
CA ASN A 679 -1.36 -4.30 -3.15
C ASN A 679 -1.68 -3.04 -2.35
N ASN A 680 -2.86 -2.95 -1.75
CA ASN A 680 -3.30 -1.83 -0.92
C ASN A 680 -3.24 -2.15 0.60
N GLY A 681 -2.80 -3.35 0.99
CA GLY A 681 -2.54 -3.73 2.39
C GLY A 681 -3.38 -4.89 2.95
N ALA A 682 -4.29 -5.49 2.16
CA ALA A 682 -4.98 -6.70 2.63
C ALA A 682 -3.97 -7.84 2.80
N ALA A 683 -4.01 -8.52 3.95
CA ALA A 683 -3.13 -9.65 4.23
C ALA A 683 -3.65 -10.94 3.58
N THR A 684 -4.97 -11.13 3.51
CA THR A 684 -5.61 -12.30 2.90
C THR A 684 -6.78 -11.87 2.02
N TYR A 685 -6.93 -12.51 0.87
CA TYR A 685 -8.13 -12.44 0.03
C TYR A 685 -8.64 -13.85 -0.29
N TYR A 686 -9.93 -14.10 -0.03
CA TYR A 686 -10.65 -15.32 -0.38
C TYR A 686 -11.67 -15.05 -1.51
N GLY A 687 -11.93 -16.06 -2.33
CA GLY A 687 -12.98 -15.98 -3.35
C GLY A 687 -13.15 -17.25 -4.21
N TYR A 688 -13.85 -17.10 -5.33
CA TYR A 688 -14.27 -18.21 -6.20
C TYR A 688 -13.81 -18.05 -7.65
N THR A 689 -13.37 -19.16 -8.26
CA THR A 689 -12.77 -19.16 -9.61
C THR A 689 -13.78 -18.95 -10.75
N ASP A 690 -15.05 -19.33 -10.58
CA ASP A 690 -16.13 -19.05 -11.55
C ASP A 690 -17.44 -18.75 -10.78
N TYR A 691 -18.61 -18.98 -11.38
CA TYR A 691 -19.91 -18.82 -10.70
C TYR A 691 -20.14 -19.87 -9.59
N VAL A 692 -20.42 -19.41 -8.37
CA VAL A 692 -20.61 -20.26 -7.19
C VAL A 692 -22.08 -20.53 -6.89
N LYS A 693 -22.41 -21.73 -6.40
CA LYS A 693 -23.73 -22.10 -5.86
C LYS A 693 -23.89 -21.54 -4.45
N LEU A 694 -25.04 -20.89 -4.20
CA LEU A 694 -25.34 -20.21 -2.94
C LEU A 694 -25.20 -21.10 -1.69
N ALA A 695 -25.53 -22.39 -1.81
CA ALA A 695 -25.40 -23.35 -0.71
C ALA A 695 -23.95 -23.75 -0.39
N TYR A 696 -23.05 -23.76 -1.38
CA TYR A 696 -21.63 -24.04 -1.16
C TYR A 696 -20.92 -22.82 -0.57
N ASP A 697 -21.23 -21.63 -1.10
CA ASP A 697 -20.73 -20.37 -0.56
C ASP A 697 -21.07 -20.21 0.92
N HIS A 698 -22.33 -20.43 1.30
CA HIS A 698 -22.77 -20.43 2.69
C HIS A 698 -21.96 -21.37 3.59
N ALA A 699 -21.73 -22.61 3.15
CA ALA A 699 -21.03 -23.62 3.93
C ALA A 699 -19.52 -23.34 4.07
N ILE A 700 -18.89 -22.83 3.00
CA ILE A 700 -17.50 -22.36 3.00
C ILE A 700 -17.34 -21.16 3.93
N VAL A 701 -18.18 -20.12 3.79
CA VAL A 701 -18.15 -18.91 4.62
C VAL A 701 -18.24 -19.28 6.11
N GLN A 702 -19.23 -20.08 6.48
CA GLN A 702 -19.39 -20.54 7.87
C GLN A 702 -18.14 -21.27 8.35
N SER A 703 -17.64 -22.23 7.58
CA SER A 703 -16.47 -23.04 7.95
C SER A 703 -15.18 -22.22 8.08
N VAL A 704 -15.02 -21.15 7.28
CA VAL A 704 -13.89 -20.23 7.39
C VAL A 704 -13.98 -19.39 8.66
N PHE A 705 -15.14 -18.82 8.96
CA PHE A 705 -15.27 -17.93 10.12
C PHE A 705 -15.34 -18.67 11.46
N THR A 706 -15.95 -19.86 11.55
CA THR A 706 -15.81 -20.73 12.73
C THR A 706 -14.35 -21.09 12.99
N ALA A 707 -13.59 -21.43 11.94
CA ALA A 707 -12.17 -21.72 12.06
C ALA A 707 -11.36 -20.49 12.55
N LEU A 708 -11.61 -19.31 11.97
CA LEU A 708 -10.91 -18.07 12.32
C LEU A 708 -11.25 -17.52 13.71
N VAL A 709 -12.53 -17.54 14.10
CA VAL A 709 -13.06 -16.81 15.26
C VAL A 709 -13.11 -17.70 16.51
N ASP A 710 -13.66 -18.91 16.37
CA ASP A 710 -13.92 -19.82 17.48
C ASP A 710 -12.77 -20.83 17.68
N GLU A 711 -12.23 -21.39 16.60
CA GLU A 711 -11.09 -22.32 16.68
C GLU A 711 -9.72 -21.62 16.70
N ASN A 712 -9.67 -20.29 16.57
CA ASN A 712 -8.46 -19.47 16.59
C ASN A 712 -7.37 -19.96 15.59
N LYS A 713 -7.80 -20.36 14.38
CA LYS A 713 -6.90 -20.74 13.28
C LYS A 713 -6.41 -19.52 12.51
N THR A 714 -5.27 -19.65 11.82
CA THR A 714 -4.85 -18.68 10.81
C THR A 714 -5.66 -18.84 9.51
N THR A 715 -5.64 -17.84 8.63
CA THR A 715 -6.40 -17.85 7.37
C THR A 715 -6.12 -19.05 6.47
N ALA A 716 -4.89 -19.53 6.37
CA ALA A 716 -4.60 -20.76 5.62
C ALA A 716 -5.15 -22.03 6.31
N GLU A 717 -5.14 -22.09 7.63
CA GLU A 717 -5.71 -23.22 8.38
C GLU A 717 -7.24 -23.22 8.31
N ALA A 718 -7.87 -22.04 8.27
CA ALA A 718 -9.30 -21.87 8.01
C ALA A 718 -9.68 -22.26 6.57
N PHE A 719 -8.87 -21.88 5.58
CA PHE A 719 -9.01 -22.34 4.20
C PHE A 719 -8.97 -23.88 4.10
N GLN A 720 -7.95 -24.52 4.68
CA GLN A 720 -7.82 -25.97 4.65
C GLN A 720 -8.95 -26.66 5.43
N ALA A 721 -9.45 -26.07 6.53
CA ALA A 721 -10.61 -26.58 7.27
C ALA A 721 -11.90 -26.52 6.43
N ALA A 722 -12.18 -25.38 5.79
CA ALA A 722 -13.35 -25.21 4.94
C ALA A 722 -13.33 -26.12 3.71
N VAL A 723 -12.16 -26.29 3.06
CA VAL A 723 -11.98 -27.24 1.94
C VAL A 723 -12.10 -28.70 2.41
N ALA A 724 -11.62 -29.04 3.60
CA ALA A 724 -11.75 -30.40 4.14
C ALA A 724 -13.19 -30.75 4.56
N ALA A 725 -13.97 -29.77 5.01
CA ALA A 725 -15.36 -29.96 5.41
C ALA A 725 -16.33 -30.02 4.21
N ASN A 726 -16.14 -29.15 3.21
CA ASN A 726 -17.12 -28.92 2.13
C ASN A 726 -16.65 -29.37 0.74
N GLY A 727 -15.38 -29.73 0.58
CA GLY A 727 -14.73 -29.96 -0.72
C GLY A 727 -14.15 -28.67 -1.32
N ALA A 728 -13.24 -28.83 -2.28
CA ALA A 728 -12.53 -27.71 -2.92
C ALA A 728 -13.32 -26.99 -4.03
N ASN A 729 -14.41 -27.58 -4.51
CA ASN A 729 -15.31 -26.99 -5.51
C ASN A 729 -16.72 -27.58 -5.40
N ASP A 730 -17.70 -26.89 -5.99
CA ASP A 730 -19.11 -27.29 -6.06
C ASP A 730 -19.54 -27.91 -7.41
N GLY A 731 -18.57 -28.18 -8.29
CA GLY A 731 -18.77 -28.60 -9.68
C GLY A 731 -18.91 -27.45 -10.69
N LEU A 732 -18.91 -26.18 -10.26
CA LEU A 732 -18.85 -24.97 -11.10
C LEU A 732 -17.66 -24.07 -10.74
N ALA A 733 -17.46 -23.78 -9.46
CA ALA A 733 -16.39 -22.92 -8.96
C ALA A 733 -15.58 -23.60 -7.85
N ALA A 734 -14.27 -23.33 -7.83
CA ALA A 734 -13.38 -23.71 -6.74
C ALA A 734 -13.22 -22.57 -5.74
N PHE A 735 -13.10 -22.90 -4.45
CA PHE A 735 -12.74 -21.94 -3.41
C PHE A 735 -11.22 -21.71 -3.39
N ALA A 736 -10.78 -20.45 -3.38
CA ALA A 736 -9.37 -20.07 -3.49
C ALA A 736 -8.97 -19.02 -2.44
N MET A 737 -7.70 -19.08 -2.03
CA MET A 737 -7.06 -18.12 -1.12
C MET A 737 -5.80 -17.52 -1.76
N LYS A 738 -5.57 -16.24 -1.48
CA LYS A 738 -4.37 -15.51 -1.87
C LYS A 738 -3.86 -14.62 -0.75
N GLY A 739 -2.54 -14.51 -0.63
CA GLY A 739 -1.88 -13.68 0.38
C GLY A 739 -1.37 -14.48 1.59
N ASN A 740 -0.95 -13.75 2.61
CA ASN A 740 -0.31 -14.25 3.82
C ASN A 740 -1.28 -15.06 4.68
N SER A 741 -0.75 -15.95 5.53
CA SER A 741 -1.52 -16.51 6.64
C SER A 741 -1.44 -15.57 7.86
N ILE A 742 -2.59 -15.14 8.38
CA ILE A 742 -2.73 -14.29 9.57
C ILE A 742 -3.87 -14.78 10.48
N GLY A 743 -3.89 -14.35 11.74
CA GLY A 743 -5.00 -14.59 12.67
C GLY A 743 -5.99 -13.40 12.79
N THR A 744 -7.17 -13.65 13.34
CA THR A 744 -8.14 -12.59 13.74
C THR A 744 -7.87 -12.04 15.15
N LYS A 745 -7.18 -12.81 15.99
CA LYS A 745 -6.97 -12.50 17.40
C LYS A 745 -5.82 -11.51 17.62
N THR A 746 -6.16 -10.33 18.13
CA THR A 746 -5.23 -9.28 18.60
C THR A 746 -5.45 -8.98 20.10
N GLU A 747 -4.56 -9.48 20.96
CA GLU A 747 -4.49 -9.07 22.38
C GLU A 747 -3.71 -7.76 22.52
N GLY A 748 -4.15 -6.90 23.45
CA GLY A 748 -3.54 -5.58 23.68
C GLY A 748 -3.84 -4.54 22.60
N LEU A 749 -3.12 -3.43 22.71
CA LEU A 749 -3.19 -2.29 21.80
C LEU A 749 -2.49 -2.61 20.47
N VAL A 750 -3.13 -2.25 19.36
CA VAL A 750 -2.51 -2.14 18.04
C VAL A 750 -2.03 -0.70 17.86
N ASN A 751 -0.79 -0.50 17.42
CA ASN A 751 -0.25 0.82 17.06
C ASN A 751 -0.50 1.91 18.14
N GLY A 752 -0.21 1.57 19.42
CA GLY A 752 -0.40 2.51 20.54
C GLY A 752 0.54 3.72 20.46
N THR A 753 1.77 3.53 20.01
CA THR A 753 2.80 4.60 19.92
C THR A 753 2.79 5.35 18.59
N PHE A 754 1.83 5.12 17.70
CA PHE A 754 1.68 5.78 16.39
C PHE A 754 2.89 5.73 15.41
N GLU A 755 3.97 5.02 15.77
CA GLU A 755 5.25 4.91 15.04
C GLU A 755 5.17 4.29 13.63
N THR A 756 3.99 3.85 13.21
CA THR A 756 3.69 3.50 11.81
C THR A 756 3.55 4.74 10.90
N GLY A 757 3.51 5.95 11.46
CA GLY A 757 3.24 7.19 10.74
C GLY A 757 1.75 7.36 10.38
N ASN A 758 0.88 6.55 10.97
CA ASN A 758 -0.57 6.58 10.77
C ASN A 758 -1.28 6.04 12.02
N TRP A 759 -2.62 6.11 12.04
CA TRP A 759 -3.47 5.66 13.15
C TRP A 759 -4.16 4.32 12.87
N ILE A 760 -3.53 3.41 12.10
CA ILE A 760 -4.05 2.07 11.84
C ILE A 760 -4.43 1.36 13.15
N GLY A 761 -5.61 0.73 13.14
CA GLY A 761 -6.18 -0.02 14.28
C GLY A 761 -7.03 0.81 15.23
N TRP A 762 -7.07 2.13 15.06
CA TRP A 762 -7.97 3.03 15.76
C TRP A 762 -9.25 3.29 14.96
N ASN A 763 -10.31 3.69 15.65
CA ASN A 763 -11.57 4.20 15.10
C ASN A 763 -11.72 5.67 15.51
N GLY A 764 -12.36 6.52 14.71
CA GLY A 764 -12.41 7.96 15.03
C GLY A 764 -13.33 8.81 14.18
N ASN A 765 -13.43 10.09 14.54
CA ASN A 765 -14.30 11.11 13.96
C ASN A 765 -13.61 12.49 14.02
N GLY A 766 -13.96 13.38 13.09
CA GLY A 766 -13.43 14.76 13.00
C GLY A 766 -11.95 14.81 12.61
N ASP A 767 -11.22 15.86 12.99
CA ASP A 767 -9.80 16.01 12.65
C ASP A 767 -8.92 15.09 13.52
N VAL A 768 -8.50 13.99 12.91
CA VAL A 768 -7.63 12.97 13.48
C VAL A 768 -6.47 12.72 12.52
N ARG A 769 -5.24 12.96 12.99
CA ARG A 769 -4.01 12.75 12.21
C ARG A 769 -2.93 12.11 13.07
N VAL A 770 -1.89 11.60 12.41
CA VAL A 770 -0.60 11.26 13.04
C VAL A 770 0.47 12.12 12.39
N ILE A 771 1.27 12.78 13.23
CA ILE A 771 2.19 13.86 12.86
C ILE A 771 3.54 13.66 13.56
N SER A 772 4.62 14.16 12.95
CA SER A 772 5.97 14.06 13.53
C SER A 772 6.36 15.22 14.47
N LYS A 773 5.59 16.31 14.40
CA LYS A 773 5.70 17.53 15.22
C LYS A 773 4.46 18.40 15.02
N LEU A 774 4.18 19.30 15.96
CA LEU A 774 3.20 20.38 15.85
C LEU A 774 3.91 21.69 16.19
N GLY A 775 4.34 22.42 15.16
CA GLY A 775 5.27 23.55 15.32
C GLY A 775 6.52 23.13 16.11
N PRO A 776 6.84 23.77 17.25
CA PRO A 776 7.99 23.41 18.08
C PRO A 776 7.78 22.12 18.90
N LEU A 777 6.55 21.60 19.01
CA LEU A 777 6.23 20.44 19.83
C LEU A 777 6.59 19.14 19.10
N LYS A 778 7.27 18.24 19.80
CA LYS A 778 7.66 16.92 19.30
C LYS A 778 7.07 15.82 20.19
N PRO A 779 6.94 14.57 19.67
CA PRO A 779 6.68 13.38 20.46
C PRO A 779 7.58 13.26 21.69
N THR A 780 7.06 12.62 22.74
CA THR A 780 7.78 12.25 23.96
C THR A 780 8.65 11.01 23.79
N GLU A 781 8.26 10.08 22.91
CA GLU A 781 9.04 8.92 22.46
C GLU A 781 8.92 8.78 20.93
N GLY A 782 9.86 8.07 20.28
CA GLY A 782 9.76 7.78 18.85
C GLY A 782 9.92 8.99 17.91
N ASN A 783 9.09 9.02 16.86
CA ASN A 783 9.13 9.93 15.72
C ASN A 783 7.73 10.49 15.38
N TYR A 784 6.65 9.91 15.89
CA TYR A 784 5.26 10.23 15.58
C TYR A 784 4.37 10.30 16.83
N MET A 785 3.34 11.14 16.78
CA MET A 785 2.29 11.26 17.80
C MET A 785 0.94 11.44 17.11
N ALA A 786 -0.15 11.06 17.78
CA ALA A 786 -1.49 11.39 17.31
C ALA A 786 -1.85 12.83 17.67
N ILE A 787 -2.65 13.45 16.81
CA ILE A 787 -3.35 14.71 17.08
C ILE A 787 -4.85 14.52 16.87
N ILE A 788 -5.63 15.12 17.76
CA ILE A 788 -7.09 15.24 17.68
C ILE A 788 -7.42 16.72 17.88
N SER A 789 -8.16 17.35 16.97
CA SER A 789 -8.47 18.79 17.05
C SER A 789 -9.90 19.12 16.66
N THR A 790 -10.41 20.26 17.13
CA THR A 790 -11.72 20.80 16.75
C THR A 790 -11.71 21.51 15.38
N GLY A 791 -10.53 21.83 14.81
CA GLY A 791 -10.46 22.50 13.50
C GLY A 791 -9.07 22.77 12.89
N LEU A 792 -7.95 22.31 13.47
CA LEU A 792 -6.60 22.44 12.87
C LEU A 792 -6.38 21.69 11.53
N GLY A 793 -7.39 21.07 10.94
CA GLY A 793 -7.23 20.16 9.80
C GLY A 793 -8.42 20.12 8.86
N PHE A 794 -8.14 20.40 7.58
CA PHE A 794 -9.07 20.45 6.44
C PHE A 794 -10.20 21.47 6.58
N GLU A 795 -10.29 22.39 5.62
CA GLU A 795 -11.48 23.23 5.46
C GLU A 795 -12.72 22.32 5.37
N ASN A 796 -13.68 22.50 6.29
CA ASN A 796 -15.04 22.03 6.10
C ASN A 796 -15.51 22.56 4.73
N ASN A 797 -15.72 21.67 3.77
CA ASN A 797 -16.12 22.01 2.40
C ASN A 797 -17.62 22.36 2.37
N ASP A 798 -17.94 23.46 3.05
CA ASP A 798 -19.23 23.79 3.64
C ASP A 798 -20.30 24.12 2.59
N ASN A 799 -20.83 23.04 2.00
CA ASN A 799 -22.06 23.03 1.23
C ASN A 799 -23.31 23.12 2.14
N GLY A 800 -23.17 23.58 3.38
CA GLY A 800 -24.27 24.07 4.22
C GLY A 800 -24.54 23.27 5.50
N GLY A 801 -23.73 23.49 6.52
CA GLY A 801 -24.25 23.68 7.88
C GLY A 801 -24.23 22.49 8.85
N GLN A 802 -23.23 21.61 8.75
CA GLN A 802 -22.83 20.73 9.86
C GLN A 802 -21.32 20.84 10.02
N ASP A 803 -20.87 21.36 11.16
CA ASP A 803 -19.45 21.42 11.49
C ASP A 803 -19.02 20.08 12.11
N TYR A 804 -18.32 19.26 11.32
CA TYR A 804 -17.95 17.91 11.72
C TYR A 804 -16.67 17.83 12.55
N ASN A 805 -15.89 18.91 12.64
CA ASN A 805 -14.62 18.90 13.36
C ASN A 805 -14.80 19.24 14.84
N SER A 806 -15.86 20.01 15.20
CA SER A 806 -16.19 20.38 16.59
C SER A 806 -16.43 19.23 17.60
N ASP A 807 -16.49 17.96 17.16
CA ASP A 807 -16.62 16.75 18.01
C ASP A 807 -15.66 15.62 17.54
N SER A 808 -14.38 15.76 17.87
CA SER A 808 -13.30 14.90 17.35
C SER A 808 -12.81 13.86 18.36
N TYR A 809 -12.67 12.59 17.95
CA TYR A 809 -12.22 11.51 18.84
C TYR A 809 -11.44 10.41 18.12
N ILE A 810 -10.60 9.70 18.87
CA ILE A 810 -10.12 8.36 18.52
C ILE A 810 -10.41 7.36 19.62
N GLU A 811 -10.63 6.11 19.27
CA GLU A 811 -10.80 5.01 20.19
C GLU A 811 -10.23 3.70 19.67
N GLN A 812 -9.90 2.79 20.59
CA GLN A 812 -9.55 1.42 20.25
C GLN A 812 -10.12 0.43 21.26
N SER A 813 -10.69 -0.64 20.73
CA SER A 813 -11.20 -1.78 21.51
C SER A 813 -10.13 -2.87 21.62
N PHE A 814 -9.87 -3.39 22.82
CA PHE A 814 -8.90 -4.46 23.03
C PHE A 814 -9.15 -5.32 24.27
N MET A 815 -8.75 -6.59 24.17
CA MET A 815 -8.61 -7.47 25.32
C MET A 815 -7.31 -7.12 26.05
N VAL A 816 -7.38 -6.84 27.36
CA VAL A 816 -6.20 -6.57 28.18
C VAL A 816 -5.43 -7.89 28.37
N PRO A 817 -4.15 -8.00 27.97
CA PRO A 817 -3.40 -9.25 28.01
C PRO A 817 -3.32 -9.87 29.41
N ALA A 818 -3.19 -11.20 29.47
CA ALA A 818 -3.09 -11.91 30.73
C ALA A 818 -1.78 -11.55 31.48
N GLY A 819 -1.91 -10.80 32.58
CA GLY A 819 -0.79 -10.33 33.40
C GLY A 819 -0.41 -8.87 33.19
N ALA A 820 -1.02 -8.16 32.23
CA ALA A 820 -0.86 -6.72 32.12
C ALA A 820 -1.48 -6.01 33.35
N THR A 821 -0.86 -4.92 33.78
CA THR A 821 -1.19 -4.19 35.00
C THR A 821 -1.42 -2.70 34.76
N THR A 822 -0.71 -2.09 33.80
CA THR A 822 -0.67 -0.64 33.61
C THR A 822 -1.00 -0.27 32.18
N LEU A 823 -1.96 0.64 32.02
CA LEU A 823 -2.13 1.45 30.82
C LEU A 823 -1.53 2.83 31.10
N SER A 824 -0.60 3.29 30.28
CA SER A 824 0.01 4.62 30.40
C SER A 824 0.02 5.35 29.07
N PHE A 825 -0.07 6.69 29.08
CA PHE A 825 0.11 7.55 27.91
C PHE A 825 0.57 8.95 28.33
N ASP A 826 1.18 9.68 27.41
CA ASP A 826 1.44 11.11 27.52
C ASP A 826 0.40 11.88 26.68
N TYR A 827 -0.06 13.03 27.19
CA TYR A 827 -0.88 13.95 26.41
C TYR A 827 -0.44 15.41 26.62
N ASN A 828 -0.69 16.27 25.64
CA ASN A 828 -0.55 17.73 25.78
C ASN A 828 -1.84 18.39 25.27
N PHE A 829 -2.42 19.27 26.07
CA PHE A 829 -3.57 20.09 25.67
C PHE A 829 -3.04 21.43 25.16
N ILE A 830 -3.38 21.78 23.91
CA ILE A 830 -3.09 23.07 23.27
C ILE A 830 -4.40 23.69 22.82
N SER A 831 -4.56 25.00 22.96
CA SER A 831 -5.71 25.72 22.41
C SER A 831 -5.35 27.18 22.18
N GLU A 832 -6.00 27.81 21.20
CA GLU A 832 -5.89 29.25 20.90
C GLU A 832 -6.92 30.12 21.64
N GLU A 833 -7.78 29.49 22.45
CA GLU A 833 -8.84 30.14 23.21
C GLU A 833 -8.37 31.42 23.94
N PRO A 834 -8.95 32.60 23.64
CA PRO A 834 -8.55 33.85 24.25
C PRO A 834 -8.64 33.80 25.78
N LYS A 835 -7.68 34.44 26.46
CA LYS A 835 -7.55 34.39 27.92
C LYS A 835 -8.78 34.94 28.67
N GLU A 836 -9.62 35.76 28.04
CA GLU A 836 -10.93 36.19 28.53
C GLU A 836 -12.04 35.12 28.51
N PHE A 837 -11.89 34.03 27.75
CA PHE A 837 -12.87 32.93 27.69
C PHE A 837 -12.66 31.92 28.84
N VAL A 838 -11.49 31.94 29.47
CA VAL A 838 -11.18 31.22 30.71
C VAL A 838 -12.13 31.63 31.84
N GLY A 839 -12.97 30.69 32.29
CA GLY A 839 -14.02 30.87 33.29
C GLY A 839 -15.41 31.14 32.72
N THR A 840 -15.62 30.97 31.41
CA THR A 840 -16.89 31.28 30.72
C THR A 840 -17.67 30.03 30.32
N LYS A 841 -18.49 30.12 29.26
CA LYS A 841 -19.24 29.01 28.67
C LYS A 841 -18.46 28.28 27.57
N PHE A 842 -17.46 28.95 27.01
CA PHE A 842 -16.51 28.39 26.06
C PHE A 842 -15.50 27.64 26.94
N ASP A 843 -15.44 26.32 26.76
CA ASP A 843 -14.82 25.38 27.70
C ASP A 843 -14.49 24.07 26.99
N ASP A 844 -13.77 24.20 25.88
CA ASP A 844 -13.25 23.09 25.11
C ASP A 844 -12.57 22.09 26.02
N THR A 845 -12.94 20.82 25.85
CA THR A 845 -12.63 19.79 26.83
C THR A 845 -12.09 18.54 26.16
N PHE A 846 -10.96 18.07 26.69
CA PHE A 846 -10.41 16.74 26.46
C PHE A 846 -10.87 15.76 27.54
N LYS A 847 -11.21 14.53 27.14
CA LYS A 847 -11.36 13.36 28.02
C LYS A 847 -10.68 12.12 27.45
N ALA A 848 -9.94 11.42 28.30
CA ALA A 848 -9.54 10.03 28.09
C ALA A 848 -10.42 9.13 28.96
N THR A 849 -11.05 8.11 28.36
CA THR A 849 -12.01 7.23 29.04
C THR A 849 -11.75 5.76 28.74
N VAL A 850 -12.05 4.89 29.71
CA VAL A 850 -12.00 3.43 29.59
C VAL A 850 -13.34 2.82 29.96
N THR A 851 -13.92 2.05 29.04
CA THR A 851 -15.22 1.37 29.19
C THR A 851 -15.03 -0.14 29.01
N SER A 852 -15.57 -1.00 29.89
CA SER A 852 -15.28 -2.44 29.89
C SER A 852 -16.46 -3.35 29.51
N SER A 853 -16.17 -4.40 28.72
CA SER A 853 -17.13 -5.39 28.22
C SER A 853 -17.83 -6.22 29.30
N VAL A 854 -17.38 -6.16 30.56
CA VAL A 854 -18.12 -6.73 31.72
C VAL A 854 -19.52 -6.11 31.84
N TYR A 855 -19.74 -4.93 31.26
CA TYR A 855 -21.03 -4.22 31.23
C TYR A 855 -21.61 -4.00 29.82
N ILE A 856 -21.01 -4.56 28.75
CA ILE A 856 -21.42 -4.32 27.36
C ILE A 856 -22.06 -5.56 26.77
N ASN A 857 -23.38 -5.71 26.99
CA ASN A 857 -24.20 -6.77 26.39
C ASN A 857 -25.44 -6.22 25.66
N THR A 858 -25.30 -5.06 24.99
CA THR A 858 -26.17 -4.63 23.87
C THR A 858 -25.53 -3.47 23.09
N ALA A 859 -25.79 -3.43 21.78
CA ALA A 859 -25.71 -2.29 20.86
C ALA A 859 -24.66 -1.19 21.17
N SER A 860 -23.51 -1.26 20.48
CA SER A 860 -22.68 -0.07 20.30
C SER A 860 -23.38 0.90 19.36
N VAL A 861 -23.40 2.19 19.70
CA VAL A 861 -23.97 3.24 18.86
C VAL A 861 -22.86 3.81 17.98
N ILE A 862 -22.80 3.33 16.74
CA ILE A 862 -21.95 3.93 15.72
C ILE A 862 -22.79 4.98 15.01
N THR A 863 -22.63 6.24 15.40
CA THR A 863 -22.99 7.40 14.57
C THR A 863 -22.01 7.48 13.39
N SER A 864 -22.21 6.61 12.40
CA SER A 864 -21.51 6.71 11.13
C SER A 864 -22.14 7.82 10.30
N HIS A 865 -21.42 8.93 10.13
CA HIS A 865 -21.74 9.92 9.12
C HIS A 865 -21.36 9.38 7.73
N LEU A 866 -22.15 8.42 7.23
CA LEU A 866 -22.13 8.01 5.83
C LEU A 866 -22.77 9.12 4.98
N ASN A 867 -21.95 10.09 4.58
CA ASN A 867 -22.12 11.05 3.50
C ASN A 867 -23.58 11.41 3.14
N GLY A 868 -24.25 12.18 4.01
CA GLY A 868 -25.52 12.85 3.71
C GLY A 868 -26.80 12.02 3.84
N GLY A 869 -26.73 10.81 4.41
CA GLY A 869 -27.92 10.05 4.84
C GLY A 869 -28.46 10.48 6.21
N ASP A 870 -29.76 10.27 6.45
CA ASP A 870 -30.42 10.58 7.74
C ASP A 870 -29.73 9.88 8.93
N THR A 871 -29.36 10.65 9.96
CA THR A 871 -28.66 10.15 11.15
C THR A 871 -29.56 9.22 11.98
N VAL A 872 -29.30 7.91 11.94
CA VAL A 872 -29.99 6.92 12.79
C VAL A 872 -29.38 6.88 14.20
N THR A 873 -29.51 7.99 14.95
CA THR A 873 -29.19 8.01 16.38
C THR A 873 -30.13 7.07 17.15
N SER A 874 -29.60 5.94 17.61
CA SER A 874 -30.18 5.21 18.72
C SER A 874 -29.46 5.61 20.01
N ASN A 875 -30.21 6.02 21.04
CA ASN A 875 -29.61 6.46 22.30
C ASN A 875 -29.27 5.26 23.19
N VAL A 876 -28.00 5.11 23.57
CA VAL A 876 -27.57 4.18 24.65
C VAL A 876 -26.99 4.99 25.80
N TYR A 877 -27.85 5.36 26.75
CA TYR A 877 -27.45 6.04 27.98
C TYR A 877 -27.14 5.04 29.09
N GLY A 878 -25.87 4.99 29.50
CA GLY A 878 -25.50 4.75 30.90
C GLY A 878 -25.01 3.35 31.30
N HIS A 879 -23.70 3.12 31.16
CA HIS A 879 -22.89 2.35 32.11
C HIS A 879 -21.59 3.12 32.40
N GLU A 880 -20.90 2.85 33.52
CA GLU A 880 -19.82 3.71 34.02
C GLU A 880 -18.53 3.60 33.19
N ALA A 881 -18.34 4.52 32.26
CA ALA A 881 -17.05 4.79 31.64
C ALA A 881 -16.11 5.48 32.66
N VAL A 882 -14.95 4.89 32.91
CA VAL A 882 -13.96 5.45 33.83
C VAL A 882 -13.20 6.55 33.10
N THR A 883 -13.37 7.81 33.53
CA THR A 883 -12.53 8.92 33.05
C THR A 883 -11.16 8.81 33.71
N ILE A 884 -10.11 8.62 32.90
CA ILE A 884 -8.72 8.41 33.36
C ILE A 884 -7.84 9.65 33.14
N ALA A 885 -8.24 10.55 32.24
CA ALA A 885 -7.76 11.93 32.18
C ALA A 885 -8.90 12.85 31.72
N THR A 886 -8.88 14.09 32.17
CA THR A 886 -9.75 15.17 31.68
C THR A 886 -9.00 16.49 31.81
N GLU A 887 -9.17 17.38 30.84
CA GLU A 887 -8.61 18.73 30.88
C GLU A 887 -9.50 19.65 30.02
N SER A 888 -9.65 20.91 30.40
CA SER A 888 -10.42 21.90 29.63
C SER A 888 -9.84 23.31 29.79
N ILE A 889 -10.39 24.29 29.07
CA ILE A 889 -10.06 25.72 29.22
C ILE A 889 -10.27 26.15 30.68
N ASN A 890 -11.42 25.80 31.28
CA ASN A 890 -11.79 26.17 32.65
C ASN A 890 -10.96 25.44 33.73
N SER A 891 -10.47 24.21 33.50
CA SER A 891 -9.53 23.58 34.45
C SER A 891 -8.09 24.08 34.27
N SER A 892 -7.69 24.38 33.03
CA SER A 892 -6.33 24.81 32.66
C SER A 892 -5.96 26.24 33.07
N THR A 893 -6.81 26.95 33.83
CA THR A 893 -6.62 28.32 34.36
C THR A 893 -5.18 28.75 34.71
N ALA A 894 -4.35 27.85 35.26
CA ALA A 894 -2.97 28.13 35.64
C ALA A 894 -1.96 28.22 34.47
N TYR A 895 -2.28 27.67 33.30
CA TYR A 895 -1.38 27.57 32.15
C TYR A 895 -1.50 28.74 31.17
N TRP A 896 -2.61 29.49 31.20
CA TRP A 896 -2.89 30.69 30.40
C TRP A 896 -2.02 31.89 30.84
N ILE A 897 -0.70 31.75 30.70
CA ILE A 897 0.33 32.74 30.98
C ILE A 897 1.38 32.69 29.88
N ASP A 898 2.03 33.82 29.64
CA ASP A 898 2.98 34.05 28.55
C ASP A 898 4.13 33.01 28.53
N GLU A 899 4.47 32.42 29.69
CA GLU A 899 5.49 31.38 29.85
C GLU A 899 5.11 30.02 29.24
N ASN A 900 3.81 29.74 29.03
CA ASN A 900 3.33 28.54 28.30
C ASN A 900 2.70 28.90 26.94
N LYS A 901 2.90 30.12 26.42
CA LYS A 901 2.55 30.41 25.02
C LYS A 901 3.42 29.52 24.12
N VAL A 902 2.80 28.89 23.14
CA VAL A 902 3.49 28.06 22.14
C VAL A 902 3.45 28.75 20.78
N ASP A 903 4.50 28.56 19.98
CA ASP A 903 4.63 29.14 18.63
C ASP A 903 3.92 28.23 17.60
N ILE A 904 2.59 28.17 17.72
CA ILE A 904 1.67 27.49 16.79
C ILE A 904 0.56 28.50 16.48
N ASP A 905 0.18 28.57 15.21
CA ASP A 905 -0.91 29.40 14.72
C ASP A 905 -2.06 28.50 14.24
N PHE A 906 -3.29 28.88 14.55
CA PHE A 906 -4.51 28.13 14.26
C PHE A 906 -5.33 28.93 13.24
N TYR A 907 -6.03 28.27 12.30
CA TYR A 907 -6.58 28.95 11.13
C TYR A 907 -7.88 29.72 11.41
N GLY A 908 -7.75 31.02 11.69
CA GLY A 908 -8.86 31.93 12.01
C GLY A 908 -8.61 32.76 13.28
N GLY A 909 -7.60 32.36 14.05
CA GLY A 909 -7.28 32.85 15.39
C GLY A 909 -6.77 34.26 15.57
N ASP A 910 -6.35 34.54 16.80
CA ASP A 910 -5.68 35.78 17.21
C ASP A 910 -4.13 35.68 17.23
N HIS A 911 -3.60 34.54 16.77
CA HIS A 911 -2.20 34.14 16.84
C HIS A 911 -1.67 33.87 18.27
N THR A 912 -2.51 33.45 19.24
CA THR A 912 -2.08 33.12 20.61
C THR A 912 -2.45 31.73 21.15
N ALA A 913 -1.82 30.67 20.62
CA ALA A 913 -1.88 29.33 21.23
C ALA A 913 -1.17 29.25 22.60
N TYR A 914 -1.81 28.60 23.57
CA TYR A 914 -1.23 28.22 24.87
C TYR A 914 -1.30 26.70 25.04
N MET A 915 -0.38 26.14 25.84
CA MET A 915 -0.36 24.70 26.12
C MET A 915 -0.24 24.37 27.61
N THR A 916 -0.68 23.17 28.00
CA THR A 916 -0.50 22.69 29.37
C THR A 916 0.83 21.99 29.63
N ASN A 917 1.66 21.83 28.59
CA ASN A 917 2.80 20.92 28.51
C ASN A 917 2.40 19.44 28.57
N TRP A 918 3.33 18.56 28.16
CA TRP A 918 3.17 17.10 28.22
C TRP A 918 2.91 16.60 29.66
N LYS A 919 1.86 15.78 29.82
CA LYS A 919 1.40 15.20 31.08
C LYS A 919 1.30 13.68 30.96
N HIS A 920 1.96 12.98 31.87
CA HIS A 920 1.94 11.53 31.95
C HIS A 920 0.74 11.00 32.75
N VAL A 921 0.03 10.03 32.20
CA VAL A 921 -1.12 9.34 32.81
C VAL A 921 -0.78 7.87 33.01
N GLN A 922 -1.16 7.31 34.15
CA GLN A 922 -1.08 5.86 34.44
C GLN A 922 -2.38 5.37 35.08
N PHE A 923 -2.86 4.21 34.63
CA PHE A 923 -4.13 3.61 35.07
C PHE A 923 -3.99 2.10 35.26
N ASP A 924 -4.55 1.57 36.37
CA ASP A 924 -4.49 0.15 36.73
C ASP A 924 -5.56 -0.67 35.96
N VAL A 925 -5.07 -1.50 35.04
CA VAL A 925 -5.87 -2.41 34.21
C VAL A 925 -5.83 -3.86 34.70
N SER A 926 -5.16 -4.16 35.83
CA SER A 926 -5.08 -5.49 36.44
C SER A 926 -6.47 -6.10 36.72
N GLN A 927 -7.46 -5.25 36.93
CA GLN A 927 -8.86 -5.64 37.09
C GLN A 927 -9.46 -6.28 35.82
N PHE A 928 -9.06 -5.85 34.63
CA PHE A 928 -9.55 -6.33 33.32
C PHE A 928 -8.67 -7.43 32.70
N ALA A 929 -7.38 -7.47 33.04
CA ALA A 929 -6.37 -8.36 32.49
C ALA A 929 -6.79 -9.84 32.42
N GLY A 930 -6.82 -10.40 31.21
CA GLY A 930 -7.21 -11.78 30.91
C GLY A 930 -8.68 -12.13 31.21
N LYS A 931 -9.55 -11.14 31.46
CA LYS A 931 -10.96 -11.36 31.86
C LYS A 931 -11.97 -10.68 30.96
N ALA A 932 -11.60 -9.52 30.40
CA ALA A 932 -12.52 -8.65 29.69
C ALA A 932 -11.80 -7.82 28.63
N SER A 933 -12.60 -7.29 27.72
CA SER A 933 -12.18 -6.27 26.78
C SER A 933 -12.50 -4.88 27.30
N ILE A 934 -11.78 -3.88 26.82
CA ILE A 934 -12.02 -2.48 27.09
C ILE A 934 -11.98 -1.67 25.79
N VAL A 935 -12.76 -0.59 25.74
CA VAL A 935 -12.60 0.50 24.79
C VAL A 935 -11.87 1.63 25.50
N LEU A 936 -10.73 2.04 24.98
CA LEU A 936 -10.04 3.28 25.32
C LEU A 936 -10.46 4.33 24.30
N ARG A 937 -11.03 5.46 24.73
CA ARG A 937 -11.38 6.60 23.86
C ARG A 937 -10.72 7.88 24.37
N PHE A 938 -10.13 8.62 23.45
CA PHE A 938 -9.66 10.00 23.59
C PHE A 938 -10.59 10.91 22.79
N HIS A 939 -11.13 11.96 23.41
CA HIS A 939 -12.22 12.76 22.85
C HIS A 939 -12.01 14.23 23.18
N VAL A 940 -12.20 15.09 22.19
CA VAL A 940 -12.05 16.55 22.20
C VAL A 940 -13.29 17.15 21.55
N TRP A 941 -13.84 18.23 22.11
CA TRP A 941 -14.96 18.94 21.47
C TRP A 941 -14.96 20.43 21.84
N ASP A 942 -15.47 21.26 20.92
CA ASP A 942 -15.65 22.71 21.06
C ASP A 942 -16.88 23.00 21.97
N GLN A 943 -16.85 24.07 22.78
CA GLN A 943 -17.99 24.50 23.62
C GLN A 943 -18.61 25.88 23.32
N GLY A 944 -18.69 26.16 22.03
CA GLY A 944 -19.73 26.95 21.42
C GLY A 944 -19.26 28.25 20.79
N ASP A 945 -18.07 28.25 20.19
CA ASP A 945 -17.72 29.12 19.07
C ASP A 945 -16.83 28.41 18.04
N SER A 946 -17.30 28.40 16.79
CA SER A 946 -16.60 27.79 15.65
C SER A 946 -15.50 28.72 15.10
N VAL A 947 -14.61 29.20 15.97
CA VAL A 947 -13.57 30.19 15.65
C VAL A 947 -12.26 29.97 16.40
N PHE A 948 -12.30 29.57 17.68
CA PHE A 948 -11.10 29.27 18.47
C PHE A 948 -11.01 27.78 18.79
N ASP A 949 -10.01 27.12 18.22
CA ASP A 949 -9.89 25.67 18.28
C ASP A 949 -9.01 25.13 19.43
N THR A 950 -9.21 23.86 19.73
CA THR A 950 -8.42 23.04 20.66
C THR A 950 -7.78 21.87 19.93
N ALA A 951 -6.58 21.48 20.37
CA ALA A 951 -5.80 20.38 19.82
C ALA A 951 -5.12 19.57 20.93
N ILE A 952 -5.30 18.26 20.91
CA ILE A 952 -4.69 17.33 21.85
C ILE A 952 -3.67 16.47 21.13
N LEU A 953 -2.42 16.53 21.60
CA LEU A 953 -1.37 15.61 21.21
C LEU A 953 -1.37 14.40 22.15
N ILE A 954 -1.18 13.19 21.60
CA ILE A 954 -1.17 11.93 22.36
C ILE A 954 -0.01 11.05 21.88
N ASP A 955 0.78 10.55 22.83
CA ASP A 955 1.98 9.75 22.57
C ASP A 955 2.27 8.78 23.75
N ASN A 956 3.30 7.93 23.64
CA ASN A 956 3.81 7.04 24.68
C ASN A 956 2.70 6.15 25.29
N LEU A 957 1.71 5.81 24.45
CA LEU A 957 0.58 5.00 24.86
C LEU A 957 0.99 3.52 24.83
N ILE A 958 1.27 2.99 26.02
CA ILE A 958 1.80 1.64 26.24
C ILE A 958 0.92 0.89 27.25
N LEU A 959 0.73 -0.40 26.97
CA LEU A 959 0.10 -1.38 27.85
C LEU A 959 1.18 -2.34 28.38
N LYS A 960 1.31 -2.48 29.70
CA LYS A 960 2.40 -3.20 30.40
C LYS A 960 1.86 -4.16 31.45
#